data_AF-A0A7M7TCF4-F1
#
_entry.id   AF-A0A7M7TCF4-F1
#
_cell.length_a   1.000
_cell.length_b   1.000
_cell.length_c   1.000
_cell.angle_alpha   90.00
_cell.angle_beta   90.00
_cell.angle_gamma   90.00
#
_symmetry.space_group_name_H-M   'P 1'
#
loop_
_entity.id
_entity.type
_entity.pdbx_description
1 polymer ?
#
loop_
_entity_poly.entity_id
_entity_poly.type
_entity_poly.pdbx_seq_one_letter_code
_entity_poly.pdbx_strand_id
1 'polypeptide(L)'
;MLRKLLVFALVAVSLAAASFEHAKYDMEHTKYDMKMTDKNMLMKQKKIFDLLMYINNQVLTDAEWFEMGRNYDIMSNIDYYTKKEVVMDFMAHYKFGMLRKDSIFTYYNQEHREEMMTLYKLFYFAKDFNTFYKTACWARIHMNTGLFTTAFTTAVLYRDDTKFIRLPAIYEMYPNMFFDSKVVRDAQRIMMTHGKTHLGHEMMGMKKTDDMNHVETFYLYSNFTEVCLNPMHNYENKMMYFMEDIGLNAFYYYYRMMFPFWMSTKEYSVPQNIRGELYYYFHQQLMARYYLERFSNGLGEIEDFSWDSMRLPGFYSDYMFNNGVSMPRRDWWNVVPFYKYRYLEYLKMLETRIMEAIDSGFIIDEMGKQVNIMCPEGLNILANIIEGNYDSMNMKYYGSYDVLSRRVLGMNYDAKNKDMYIPSSLENFSTSMKDPAFYRIYNKIVGFFMKYKSHLNRYTKNELEFSGVKIENVEIDKLYTYFDTREYMVNNLIDVASMKDGFSFNMKAWQYHLNYKPFTYKFAVNSDKSTKAIMRIFLGPAMEGYDDYSFLLHYYQYFFMLDEFEFNLHEGMNNFERKSHDVDGPQHEYMTGDRFYKKMMDAMHSKEGMHFNKQMWSFPKYMTLPKGSVDGMRFKLFFYISSFEEGKAMELPIFGQRMYYGKPFNFPIDRPMYPWFFSLGNVFFKDVFIYHQPEQEMIGYHNMNTMMHNSMQDSMYTSKPNMMHDSMQDYGKVMRMNRDRYMKMMQDIKKPSMMDMPEHSSMTMKTDYTMERMRDHNMMHV
;
A
#
# COMPACT_ATOMS: atom_id res chain seq x y z
N MET A 1 -4.43 -41.61 -21.35
CA MET A 1 -4.29 -41.41 -19.88
C MET A 1 -2.84 -41.47 -19.42
N LEU A 2 -2.07 -42.53 -19.69
CA LEU A 2 -0.67 -42.65 -19.21
C LEU A 2 0.25 -41.48 -19.59
N ARG A 3 0.18 -40.96 -20.83
CA ARG A 3 0.96 -39.76 -21.23
C ARG A 3 0.61 -38.50 -20.43
N LYS A 4 -0.67 -38.32 -20.04
CA LYS A 4 -1.10 -37.17 -19.22
C LYS A 4 -0.64 -37.32 -17.77
N LEU A 5 -0.66 -38.54 -17.22
CA LEU A 5 -0.13 -38.86 -15.89
C LEU A 5 1.39 -38.70 -15.81
N LEU A 6 2.13 -39.09 -16.86
CA LEU A 6 3.58 -38.87 -16.96
C LEU A 6 3.95 -37.40 -17.02
N VAL A 7 3.19 -36.58 -17.76
CA VAL A 7 3.40 -35.12 -17.79
C VAL A 7 3.07 -34.50 -16.43
N PHE A 8 2.00 -34.92 -15.76
CA PHE A 8 1.66 -34.45 -14.41
C PHE A 8 2.71 -34.83 -13.37
N ALA A 9 3.23 -36.07 -13.43
CA ALA A 9 4.29 -36.52 -12.53
C ALA A 9 5.60 -35.77 -12.79
N LEU A 10 5.96 -35.52 -14.05
CA LEU A 10 7.14 -34.72 -14.40
C LEU A 10 7.00 -33.25 -13.95
N VAL A 11 5.80 -32.66 -14.06
CA VAL A 11 5.51 -31.31 -13.58
C VAL A 11 5.56 -31.23 -12.05
N ALA A 12 4.95 -32.17 -11.35
CA ALA A 12 4.98 -32.24 -9.88
C ALA A 12 6.41 -32.47 -9.34
N VAL A 13 7.19 -33.33 -10.01
CA VAL A 13 8.61 -33.55 -9.69
C VAL A 13 9.45 -32.31 -9.99
N SER A 14 9.14 -31.55 -11.05
CA SER A 14 9.82 -30.29 -11.35
C SER A 14 9.48 -29.17 -10.35
N LEU A 15 8.24 -29.10 -9.85
CA LEU A 15 7.81 -28.16 -8.81
C LEU A 15 8.48 -28.49 -7.48
N ALA A 16 8.51 -29.77 -7.10
CA ALA A 16 9.20 -30.22 -5.88
C ALA A 16 10.73 -30.04 -5.97
N ALA A 17 11.33 -30.32 -7.14
CA ALA A 17 12.77 -30.13 -7.36
C ALA A 17 13.17 -28.65 -7.34
N ALA A 18 12.38 -27.77 -7.95
CA ALA A 18 12.58 -26.33 -7.87
C ALA A 18 12.47 -25.81 -6.42
N SER A 19 11.53 -26.36 -5.63
CA SER A 19 11.38 -26.06 -4.20
C SER A 19 12.59 -26.52 -3.37
N PHE A 20 13.14 -27.71 -3.70
CA PHE A 20 14.28 -28.30 -3.01
C PHE A 20 15.62 -27.65 -3.39
N GLU A 21 15.83 -27.28 -4.66
CA GLU A 21 17.01 -26.49 -5.07
C GLU A 21 16.98 -25.09 -4.46
N HIS A 22 15.79 -24.48 -4.33
CA HIS A 22 15.60 -23.24 -3.55
C HIS A 22 16.11 -23.43 -2.11
N ALA A 23 15.62 -24.46 -1.41
CA ALA A 23 15.99 -24.76 -0.03
C ALA A 23 17.47 -25.11 0.19
N LYS A 24 18.15 -25.65 -0.84
CA LYS A 24 19.58 -26.04 -0.76
C LYS A 24 20.52 -24.87 -1.04
N TYR A 25 20.16 -23.98 -1.97
CA TYR A 25 20.86 -22.72 -2.23
C TYR A 25 20.73 -21.75 -1.05
N ASP A 26 19.59 -21.77 -0.33
CA ASP A 26 19.30 -20.96 0.86
C ASP A 26 20.36 -21.09 2.00
N MET A 27 21.12 -22.19 2.03
CA MET A 27 22.03 -22.52 3.14
C MET A 27 23.49 -22.05 2.93
N GLU A 28 23.94 -21.83 1.69
CA GLU A 28 25.37 -21.55 1.40
C GLU A 28 25.71 -20.05 1.22
N HIS A 29 24.74 -19.19 0.84
CA HIS A 29 25.00 -17.76 0.55
C HIS A 29 24.46 -16.74 1.59
N THR A 30 23.84 -17.21 2.67
CA THR A 30 23.14 -16.40 3.69
C THR A 30 24.02 -15.77 4.78
N LYS A 31 25.33 -16.04 4.79
CA LYS A 31 26.22 -15.66 5.91
C LYS A 31 26.59 -14.17 5.99
N TYR A 32 26.43 -13.38 4.93
CA TYR A 32 27.01 -12.03 4.87
C TYR A 32 26.10 -10.90 5.40
N ASP A 33 24.80 -11.16 5.65
CA ASP A 33 23.85 -10.09 5.96
C ASP A 33 22.90 -10.31 7.14
N MET A 34 23.31 -11.21 8.03
CA MET A 34 22.56 -11.57 9.23
C MET A 34 23.29 -11.16 10.50
N LYS A 35 22.56 -10.65 11.49
CA LYS A 35 23.07 -10.42 12.85
C LYS A 35 22.67 -11.58 13.76
N MET A 36 23.65 -12.22 14.40
CA MET A 36 23.40 -13.23 15.44
C MET A 36 22.79 -12.54 16.67
N THR A 37 21.66 -13.04 17.15
CA THR A 37 20.97 -12.47 18.31
C THR A 37 21.51 -13.06 19.61
N ASP A 38 21.75 -12.21 20.60
CA ASP A 38 21.90 -12.65 21.98
C ASP A 38 20.54 -12.82 22.68
N LYS A 39 20.55 -13.40 23.88
CA LYS A 39 19.32 -13.58 24.68
C LYS A 39 18.62 -12.26 25.02
N ASN A 40 19.36 -11.17 25.18
CA ASN A 40 18.80 -9.85 25.50
C ASN A 40 17.96 -9.33 24.32
N MET A 41 18.49 -9.44 23.11
CA MET A 41 17.83 -9.05 21.88
C MET A 41 16.56 -9.87 21.62
N LEU A 42 16.59 -11.18 21.89
CA LEU A 42 15.39 -12.03 21.80
C LEU A 42 14.32 -11.62 22.82
N MET A 43 14.69 -11.27 24.05
CA MET A 43 13.73 -10.75 25.05
C MET A 43 13.12 -9.41 24.62
N LYS A 44 13.92 -8.50 24.04
CA LYS A 44 13.40 -7.24 23.48
C LYS A 44 12.44 -7.50 22.31
N GLN A 45 12.80 -8.43 21.42
CA GLN A 45 11.99 -8.84 20.28
C GLN A 45 10.62 -9.38 20.72
N LYS A 46 10.58 -10.27 21.73
CA LYS A 46 9.34 -10.80 22.31
C LYS A 46 8.47 -9.68 22.86
N LYS A 47 9.04 -8.83 23.72
CA LYS A 47 8.34 -7.70 24.36
C LYS A 47 7.68 -6.76 23.34
N ILE A 48 8.37 -6.46 22.23
CA ILE A 48 7.82 -5.61 21.17
C ILE A 48 6.70 -6.33 20.40
N PHE A 49 6.87 -7.62 20.10
CA PHE A 49 5.83 -8.41 19.45
C PHE A 49 4.55 -8.51 20.29
N ASP A 50 4.68 -8.78 21.59
CA ASP A 50 3.54 -8.94 22.51
C ASP A 50 2.67 -7.68 22.61
N LEU A 51 3.28 -6.49 22.52
CA LEU A 51 2.56 -5.21 22.49
C LEU A 51 1.76 -4.98 21.20
N LEU A 52 2.10 -5.70 20.12
CA LEU A 52 1.52 -5.58 18.78
C LEU A 52 0.58 -6.75 18.43
N MET A 53 0.29 -7.62 19.40
CA MET A 53 -0.76 -8.63 19.28
C MET A 53 -2.08 -8.10 19.82
N TYR A 54 -3.17 -8.47 19.14
CA TYR A 54 -4.55 -8.08 19.44
C TYR A 54 -4.70 -6.57 19.67
N ILE A 55 -4.11 -5.77 18.76
CA ILE A 55 -3.93 -4.32 18.96
C ILE A 55 -5.27 -3.60 19.13
N ASN A 56 -6.31 -4.03 18.41
CA ASN A 56 -7.62 -3.38 18.45
C ASN A 56 -8.55 -3.93 19.52
N ASN A 57 -8.15 -5.00 20.22
CA ASN A 57 -8.95 -5.63 21.25
C ASN A 57 -9.03 -4.76 22.51
N GLN A 58 -10.02 -5.02 23.35
CA GLN A 58 -10.04 -4.51 24.72
C GLN A 58 -8.77 -4.93 25.46
N VAL A 59 -8.42 -4.16 26.49
CA VAL A 59 -7.16 -4.35 27.22
C VAL A 59 -7.13 -5.75 27.85
N LEU A 60 -6.21 -6.59 27.38
CA LEU A 60 -6.00 -7.96 27.84
C LEU A 60 -5.28 -7.95 29.20
N THR A 61 -6.01 -8.19 30.28
CA THR A 61 -5.48 -8.06 31.64
C THR A 61 -4.52 -9.18 32.04
N ASP A 62 -4.53 -10.31 31.35
CA ASP A 62 -3.61 -11.44 31.55
C ASP A 62 -2.27 -11.26 30.80
N ALA A 63 -2.12 -10.20 29.99
CA ALA A 63 -0.89 -9.93 29.27
C ALA A 63 0.21 -9.42 30.22
N GLU A 64 1.46 -9.87 30.00
CA GLU A 64 2.63 -9.47 30.80
C GLU A 64 2.84 -7.95 30.86
N TRP A 65 2.48 -7.22 29.80
CA TRP A 65 2.63 -5.78 29.71
C TRP A 65 1.55 -5.00 30.49
N PHE A 66 0.42 -5.62 30.84
CA PHE A 66 -0.71 -4.92 31.45
C PHE A 66 -0.38 -4.38 32.84
N GLU A 67 0.09 -5.24 33.75
CA GLU A 67 0.46 -4.84 35.11
C GLU A 67 1.60 -3.83 35.12
N MET A 68 2.53 -3.94 34.17
CA MET A 68 3.60 -2.96 34.02
C MET A 68 3.07 -1.59 33.59
N GLY A 69 2.18 -1.54 32.60
CA GLY A 69 1.62 -0.29 32.09
C GLY A 69 0.70 0.39 33.09
N ARG A 70 -0.18 -0.39 33.75
CA ARG A 70 -1.16 0.13 34.72
C ARG A 70 -0.50 0.79 35.92
N ASN A 71 0.64 0.27 36.36
CA ASN A 71 1.37 0.75 37.54
C ASN A 71 2.48 1.76 37.20
N TYR A 72 2.68 2.11 35.92
CA TYR A 72 3.71 3.04 35.52
C TYR A 72 3.21 4.49 35.58
N ASP A 73 3.84 5.31 36.42
CA ASP A 73 3.64 6.75 36.43
C ASP A 73 4.78 7.46 35.69
N ILE A 74 4.45 8.05 34.54
CA ILE A 74 5.40 8.77 33.69
C ILE A 74 6.07 9.92 34.44
N MET A 75 5.31 10.70 35.23
CA MET A 75 5.86 11.90 35.89
C MET A 75 6.82 11.54 37.03
N SER A 76 6.50 10.54 37.85
CA SER A 76 7.42 10.04 38.87
C SER A 76 8.71 9.46 38.27
N ASN A 77 8.72 9.11 36.97
CA ASN A 77 9.86 8.55 36.27
C ASN A 77 10.51 9.55 35.29
N ILE A 78 10.25 10.86 35.43
CA ILE A 78 10.77 11.92 34.53
C ILE A 78 12.31 11.91 34.39
N ASP A 79 13.02 11.51 35.44
CA ASP A 79 14.49 11.40 35.43
C ASP A 79 15.02 10.27 34.54
N TYR A 80 14.17 9.37 34.05
CA TYR A 80 14.54 8.31 33.10
C TYR A 80 14.39 8.71 31.62
N TYR A 81 14.10 9.99 31.36
CA TYR A 81 14.06 10.55 30.01
C TYR A 81 15.24 11.50 29.82
N THR A 82 15.83 11.49 28.63
CA THR A 82 16.97 12.37 28.29
C THR A 82 16.55 13.83 28.24
N LYS A 83 15.30 14.10 27.85
CA LYS A 83 14.68 15.43 27.80
C LYS A 83 13.46 15.49 28.71
N LYS A 84 13.56 16.22 29.82
CA LYS A 84 12.49 16.33 30.82
C LYS A 84 11.32 17.16 30.30
N GLU A 85 11.61 18.17 29.48
CA GLU A 85 10.65 19.03 28.80
C GLU A 85 9.66 18.23 27.95
N VAL A 86 10.12 17.17 27.27
CA VAL A 86 9.27 16.29 26.45
C VAL A 86 8.22 15.59 27.32
N VAL A 87 8.59 15.18 28.53
CA VAL A 87 7.68 14.55 29.48
C VAL A 87 6.64 15.55 29.98
N MET A 88 7.08 16.76 30.31
CA MET A 88 6.19 17.84 30.77
C MET A 88 5.18 18.23 29.68
N ASP A 89 5.65 18.42 28.45
CA ASP A 89 4.82 18.77 27.29
C ASP A 89 3.80 17.66 26.99
N PHE A 90 4.25 16.40 26.99
CA PHE A 90 3.35 15.25 26.81
C PHE A 90 2.27 15.22 27.89
N MET A 91 2.63 15.37 29.15
CA MET A 91 1.68 15.31 30.26
C MET A 91 0.73 16.51 30.27
N ALA A 92 1.16 17.68 29.77
CA ALA A 92 0.28 18.81 29.54
C ALA A 92 -0.77 18.48 28.46
N HIS A 93 -0.34 18.00 27.28
CA HIS A 93 -1.26 17.59 26.20
C HIS A 93 -2.22 16.49 26.66
N TYR A 94 -1.71 15.47 27.35
CA TYR A 94 -2.51 14.37 27.86
C TYR A 94 -3.63 14.84 28.80
N LYS A 95 -3.36 15.84 29.66
CA LYS A 95 -4.36 16.43 30.56
C LYS A 95 -5.46 17.20 29.83
N PHE A 96 -5.15 17.85 28.70
CA PHE A 96 -6.14 18.57 27.89
C PHE A 96 -7.01 17.66 27.01
N GLY A 97 -6.58 16.42 26.79
CA GLY A 97 -7.32 15.40 26.06
C GLY A 97 -6.71 15.10 24.69
N MET A 98 -6.33 13.84 24.52
CA MET A 98 -5.83 13.28 23.26
C MET A 98 -6.97 12.65 22.45
N LEU A 99 -6.67 12.24 21.22
CA LEU A 99 -7.56 11.47 20.36
C LEU A 99 -8.19 10.30 21.12
N ARG A 100 -9.52 10.19 21.08
CA ARG A 100 -10.23 9.13 21.81
C ARG A 100 -9.88 7.75 21.25
N LYS A 101 -9.99 6.72 22.10
CA LYS A 101 -9.62 5.35 21.73
C LYS A 101 -10.32 4.80 20.49
N ASP A 102 -11.61 5.05 20.35
CA ASP A 102 -12.43 4.54 19.24
C ASP A 102 -12.41 5.45 17.98
N SER A 103 -11.74 6.60 18.06
CA SER A 103 -11.57 7.53 16.93
C SER A 103 -10.58 6.95 15.91
N ILE A 104 -10.77 7.27 14.62
CA ILE A 104 -9.90 6.75 13.55
C ILE A 104 -8.68 7.65 13.40
N PHE A 105 -7.50 7.11 13.65
CA PHE A 105 -6.25 7.81 13.45
C PHE A 105 -5.86 7.92 11.97
N THR A 106 -5.23 9.04 11.61
CA THR A 106 -4.51 9.23 10.35
C THR A 106 -3.44 10.29 10.56
N TYR A 107 -2.26 10.12 9.97
CA TYR A 107 -1.22 11.15 9.96
C TYR A 107 -1.52 12.28 8.96
N TYR A 108 -2.56 12.19 8.13
CA TYR A 108 -2.94 13.32 7.26
C TYR A 108 -3.76 14.39 7.99
N ASN A 109 -4.39 14.06 9.12
CA ASN A 109 -4.97 15.05 10.03
C ASN A 109 -3.83 15.68 10.87
N GLN A 110 -3.85 17.02 10.99
CA GLN A 110 -2.79 17.76 11.67
C GLN A 110 -2.79 17.51 13.19
N GLU A 111 -3.95 17.60 13.85
CA GLU A 111 -4.05 17.38 15.30
C GLU A 111 -3.64 15.95 15.68
N HIS A 112 -4.11 14.94 14.93
CA HIS A 112 -3.71 13.55 15.14
C HIS A 112 -2.18 13.38 15.07
N ARG A 113 -1.57 14.04 14.09
CA ARG A 113 -0.13 13.96 13.85
C ARG A 113 0.68 14.65 14.94
N GLU A 114 0.23 15.81 15.43
CA GLU A 114 0.87 16.52 16.55
C GLU A 114 0.84 15.71 17.84
N GLU A 115 -0.30 15.09 18.15
CA GLU A 115 -0.44 14.21 19.30
C GLU A 115 0.41 12.94 19.18
N MET A 116 0.40 12.30 18.00
CA MET A 116 1.24 11.14 17.71
C MET A 116 2.72 11.49 17.85
N MET A 117 3.16 12.65 17.37
CA MET A 117 4.54 13.11 17.50
C MET A 117 4.92 13.42 18.95
N THR A 118 3.98 13.90 19.76
CA THR A 118 4.20 14.08 21.20
C THR A 118 4.46 12.74 21.89
N LEU A 119 3.68 11.70 21.55
CA LEU A 119 3.90 10.34 22.07
C LEU A 119 5.20 9.71 21.53
N TYR A 120 5.50 9.90 20.25
CA TYR A 120 6.74 9.41 19.63
C TYR A 120 7.97 10.00 20.34
N LYS A 121 7.99 11.31 20.60
CA LYS A 121 9.10 11.96 21.32
C LYS A 121 9.27 11.36 22.72
N LEU A 122 8.19 11.07 23.43
CA LEU A 122 8.25 10.41 24.74
C LEU A 122 8.95 9.04 24.65
N PHE A 123 8.62 8.23 23.64
CA PHE A 123 9.30 6.97 23.38
C PHE A 123 10.77 7.14 22.97
N TYR A 124 11.04 8.08 22.07
CA TYR A 124 12.38 8.29 21.51
C TYR A 124 13.37 8.77 22.57
N PHE A 125 12.95 9.69 23.46
CA PHE A 125 13.81 10.26 24.50
C PHE A 125 13.88 9.43 25.79
N ALA A 126 13.24 8.27 25.88
CA ALA A 126 13.48 7.32 26.97
C ALA A 126 14.96 6.88 27.00
N LYS A 127 15.64 6.98 28.15
CA LYS A 127 17.09 6.74 28.27
C LYS A 127 17.52 5.33 27.91
N ASP A 128 16.66 4.36 28.13
CA ASP A 128 16.94 2.94 27.90
C ASP A 128 15.68 2.18 27.46
N PHE A 129 15.90 0.95 26.99
CA PHE A 129 14.84 0.05 26.53
C PHE A 129 13.79 -0.21 27.61
N ASN A 130 14.19 -0.28 28.89
CA ASN A 130 13.27 -0.58 29.98
C ASN A 130 12.26 0.55 30.19
N THR A 131 12.73 1.80 30.16
CA THR A 131 11.91 3.00 30.25
C THR A 131 11.02 3.11 29.01
N PHE A 132 11.58 2.91 27.81
CA PHE A 132 10.83 2.86 26.56
C PHE A 132 9.69 1.83 26.62
N TYR A 133 10.01 0.61 27.05
CA TYR A 133 9.03 -0.48 27.16
C TYR A 133 7.93 -0.18 28.19
N LYS A 134 8.28 0.30 29.39
CA LYS A 134 7.28 0.70 30.40
C LYS A 134 6.34 1.80 29.90
N THR A 135 6.90 2.78 29.19
CA THR A 135 6.13 3.85 28.54
C THR A 135 5.21 3.28 27.47
N ALA A 136 5.68 2.33 26.66
CA ALA A 136 4.89 1.66 25.65
C ALA A 136 3.76 0.82 26.27
N CYS A 137 4.00 0.10 27.36
CA CYS A 137 2.98 -0.61 28.12
C CYS A 137 1.89 0.34 28.64
N TRP A 138 2.28 1.51 29.16
CA TRP A 138 1.33 2.54 29.59
C TRP A 138 0.53 3.07 28.39
N ALA A 139 1.19 3.43 27.30
CA ALA A 139 0.53 4.00 26.13
C ALA A 139 -0.43 3.02 25.45
N ARG A 140 -0.08 1.72 25.43
CA ARG A 140 -0.93 0.62 24.97
C ARG A 140 -2.27 0.57 25.70
N ILE A 141 -2.28 0.92 26.99
CA ILE A 141 -3.49 0.93 27.82
C ILE A 141 -4.26 2.24 27.70
N HIS A 142 -3.59 3.39 27.55
CA HIS A 142 -4.23 4.70 27.73
C HIS A 142 -4.50 5.47 26.45
N MET A 143 -3.82 5.16 25.35
CA MET A 143 -3.86 5.95 24.11
C MET A 143 -4.73 5.33 23.03
N ASN A 144 -5.10 6.12 22.02
CA ASN A 144 -5.69 5.63 20.79
C ASN A 144 -4.79 4.59 20.10
N THR A 145 -5.38 3.52 19.58
CA THR A 145 -4.66 2.38 19.01
C THR A 145 -3.80 2.75 17.81
N GLY A 146 -4.33 3.53 16.85
CA GLY A 146 -3.57 3.93 15.67
C GLY A 146 -2.46 4.93 16.01
N LEU A 147 -2.73 5.84 16.94
CA LEU A 147 -1.74 6.79 17.48
C LEU A 147 -0.59 6.04 18.18
N PHE A 148 -0.92 5.11 19.08
CA PHE A 148 0.04 4.27 19.79
C PHE A 148 0.91 3.48 18.80
N THR A 149 0.29 2.68 17.92
CA THR A 149 1.05 1.79 17.02
C THR A 149 1.94 2.58 16.08
N THR A 150 1.48 3.72 15.55
CA THR A 150 2.31 4.56 14.67
C THR A 150 3.50 5.11 15.45
N ALA A 151 3.28 5.77 16.59
CA ALA A 151 4.36 6.33 17.41
C ALA A 151 5.35 5.24 17.90
N PHE A 152 4.83 4.09 18.33
CA PHE A 152 5.62 2.98 18.85
C PHE A 152 6.46 2.32 17.76
N THR A 153 5.87 1.98 16.61
CA THR A 153 6.61 1.37 15.50
C THR A 153 7.66 2.33 14.94
N THR A 154 7.35 3.63 14.82
CA THR A 154 8.36 4.64 14.47
C THR A 154 9.48 4.68 15.52
N ALA A 155 9.18 4.67 16.82
CA ALA A 155 10.22 4.64 17.85
C ALA A 155 11.11 3.38 17.76
N VAL A 156 10.54 2.20 17.51
CA VAL A 156 11.32 0.96 17.31
C VAL A 156 12.26 1.07 16.10
N LEU A 157 11.86 1.76 15.04
CA LEU A 157 12.68 1.93 13.83
C LEU A 157 13.86 2.88 14.03
N TYR A 158 13.70 3.95 14.83
CA TYR A 158 14.70 5.01 14.95
C TYR A 158 15.54 4.98 16.23
N ARG A 159 15.18 4.19 17.24
CA ARG A 159 15.99 4.03 18.45
C ARG A 159 17.15 3.07 18.22
N ASP A 160 18.34 3.47 18.66
CA ASP A 160 19.55 2.66 18.52
C ASP A 160 19.49 1.33 19.28
N ASP A 161 18.84 1.32 20.45
CA ASP A 161 18.74 0.15 21.32
C ASP A 161 17.70 -0.90 20.87
N THR A 162 16.94 -0.58 19.81
CA THR A 162 16.02 -1.48 19.09
C THR A 162 16.47 -1.75 17.65
N LYS A 163 17.69 -1.35 17.26
CA LYS A 163 18.22 -1.61 15.93
C LYS A 163 18.18 -3.11 15.60
N PHE A 164 17.69 -3.43 14.41
CA PHE A 164 17.43 -4.79 13.88
C PHE A 164 16.25 -5.55 14.50
N ILE A 165 15.53 -4.99 15.48
CA ILE A 165 14.30 -5.61 15.95
C ILE A 165 13.30 -5.63 14.80
N ARG A 166 12.79 -6.83 14.49
CA ARG A 166 11.74 -7.01 13.50
C ARG A 166 10.42 -6.51 14.06
N LEU A 167 9.58 -5.91 13.21
CA LEU A 167 8.18 -5.64 13.51
C LEU A 167 7.29 -6.68 12.80
N PRO A 168 6.12 -7.05 13.35
CA PRO A 168 5.08 -7.73 12.60
C PRO A 168 4.75 -6.95 11.32
N ALA A 169 4.31 -7.65 10.27
CA ALA A 169 4.01 -6.98 9.02
C ALA A 169 2.82 -6.05 9.21
N ILE A 170 2.78 -4.95 8.46
CA ILE A 170 1.68 -4.00 8.55
C ILE A 170 0.32 -4.65 8.25
N TYR A 171 0.28 -5.63 7.36
CA TYR A 171 -0.93 -6.43 7.08
C TYR A 171 -1.28 -7.46 8.16
N GLU A 172 -0.35 -7.77 9.07
CA GLU A 172 -0.66 -8.55 10.28
C GLU A 172 -1.12 -7.65 11.42
N MET A 173 -0.61 -6.42 11.52
CA MET A 173 -1.01 -5.43 12.54
C MET A 173 -2.39 -4.81 12.25
N TYR A 174 -2.66 -4.49 10.97
CA TYR A 174 -3.92 -3.90 10.51
C TYR A 174 -4.49 -4.67 9.30
N PRO A 175 -4.91 -5.94 9.47
CA PRO A 175 -5.35 -6.73 8.32
C PRO A 175 -6.59 -6.14 7.64
N ASN A 176 -7.43 -5.40 8.36
CA ASN A 176 -8.61 -4.71 7.83
C ASN A 176 -8.29 -3.59 6.81
N MET A 177 -7.03 -3.16 6.70
CA MET A 177 -6.56 -2.25 5.64
C MET A 177 -6.08 -3.01 4.39
N PHE A 178 -5.91 -4.33 4.48
CA PHE A 178 -5.39 -5.17 3.40
C PHE A 178 -6.42 -6.12 2.82
N PHE A 179 -7.39 -6.55 3.64
CA PHE A 179 -8.48 -7.45 3.28
C PHE A 179 -9.83 -6.74 3.31
N ASP A 180 -10.74 -7.17 2.44
CA ASP A 180 -12.09 -6.61 2.34
C ASP A 180 -12.95 -6.88 3.60
N SER A 181 -14.07 -6.19 3.69
CA SER A 181 -15.05 -6.36 4.76
C SER A 181 -15.62 -7.79 4.86
N LYS A 182 -15.60 -8.58 3.78
CA LYS A 182 -16.07 -9.96 3.78
C LYS A 182 -15.13 -10.82 4.61
N VAL A 183 -13.81 -10.72 4.41
CA VAL A 183 -12.81 -11.46 5.20
C VAL A 183 -12.92 -11.10 6.69
N VAL A 184 -13.10 -9.81 7.01
CA VAL A 184 -13.32 -9.36 8.40
C VAL A 184 -14.57 -10.00 9.02
N ARG A 185 -15.69 -9.97 8.31
CA ARG A 185 -16.95 -10.58 8.79
C ARG A 185 -16.84 -12.09 8.93
N ASP A 186 -16.17 -12.76 8.01
CA ASP A 186 -16.00 -14.21 8.03
C ASP A 186 -15.10 -14.63 9.20
N ALA A 187 -14.02 -13.88 9.47
CA ALA A 187 -13.18 -14.03 10.65
C ALA A 187 -13.99 -13.93 11.97
N GLN A 188 -14.76 -12.85 12.11
CA GLN A 188 -15.61 -12.63 13.29
C GLN A 188 -16.67 -13.72 13.45
N ARG A 189 -17.27 -14.19 12.35
CA ARG A 189 -18.26 -15.27 12.36
C ARG A 189 -17.66 -16.57 12.89
N ILE A 190 -16.47 -16.95 12.43
CA ILE A 190 -15.77 -18.16 12.90
C ILE A 190 -15.56 -18.08 14.42
N MET A 191 -15.15 -16.93 14.93
CA MET A 191 -14.96 -16.74 16.38
C MET A 191 -16.27 -16.82 17.16
N MET A 192 -17.33 -16.16 16.70
CA MET A 192 -18.65 -16.17 17.36
C MET A 192 -19.28 -17.57 17.38
N THR A 193 -19.03 -18.40 16.37
CA THR A 193 -19.58 -19.76 16.32
C THR A 193 -18.64 -20.82 16.89
N HIS A 194 -17.46 -20.43 17.40
CA HIS A 194 -16.39 -21.34 17.82
C HIS A 194 -16.02 -22.36 16.72
N GLY A 195 -15.91 -21.89 15.48
CA GLY A 195 -15.61 -22.71 14.32
C GLY A 195 -16.74 -23.63 13.85
N LYS A 196 -17.94 -23.56 14.44
CA LYS A 196 -19.11 -24.32 13.99
C LYS A 196 -19.80 -23.58 12.84
N THR A 197 -19.71 -24.10 11.62
CA THR A 197 -20.46 -23.57 10.47
C THR A 197 -21.70 -24.45 10.25
N HIS A 198 -22.87 -23.83 10.02
CA HIS A 198 -24.17 -24.54 9.84
C HIS A 198 -24.73 -24.45 8.41
N LEU A 199 -23.92 -23.99 7.46
CA LEU A 199 -24.31 -23.86 6.06
C LEU A 199 -23.18 -24.45 5.22
N GLY A 200 -23.52 -25.25 4.20
CA GLY A 200 -22.64 -25.99 3.29
C GLY A 200 -21.68 -25.13 2.43
N HIS A 201 -21.10 -24.08 3.00
CA HIS A 201 -19.92 -23.41 2.48
C HIS A 201 -18.68 -24.21 2.94
N GLU A 202 -18.36 -25.27 2.20
CA GLU A 202 -17.16 -26.10 2.41
C GLU A 202 -15.83 -25.29 2.38
N MET A 203 -15.89 -24.00 2.01
CA MET A 203 -14.75 -23.09 1.88
C MET A 203 -14.63 -22.02 2.99
N MET A 204 -15.59 -21.93 3.92
CA MET A 204 -15.51 -20.99 5.04
C MET A 204 -14.79 -21.65 6.22
N GLY A 205 -13.51 -21.31 6.44
CA GLY A 205 -12.77 -21.76 7.62
C GLY A 205 -12.37 -23.22 7.52
N MET A 206 -11.57 -23.60 6.52
CA MET A 206 -10.90 -24.91 6.56
C MET A 206 -10.09 -24.97 7.85
N LYS A 207 -10.50 -25.86 8.75
CA LYS A 207 -9.79 -26.12 10.00
C LYS A 207 -8.73 -27.16 9.69
N LYS A 208 -7.47 -26.77 9.72
CA LYS A 208 -6.36 -27.73 9.76
C LYS A 208 -5.75 -27.68 11.15
N THR A 209 -5.68 -28.83 11.78
CA THR A 209 -4.82 -29.03 12.94
C THR A 209 -3.44 -29.33 12.36
N ASP A 210 -2.46 -28.47 12.66
CA ASP A 210 -1.07 -28.76 12.30
C ASP A 210 -0.59 -29.93 13.18
N ASP A 211 -0.21 -31.05 12.54
CA ASP A 211 0.17 -32.31 13.20
C ASP A 211 1.36 -32.13 14.17
N MET A 212 2.12 -31.04 14.04
CA MET A 212 3.29 -30.75 14.88
C MET A 212 3.02 -29.88 16.12
N ASN A 213 1.90 -29.15 16.18
CA ASN A 213 1.74 -28.04 17.15
C ASN A 213 0.47 -28.07 18.01
N HIS A 214 -0.53 -28.87 17.66
CA HIS A 214 -1.86 -28.83 18.32
C HIS A 214 -2.54 -27.45 18.34
N VAL A 215 -2.05 -26.45 17.58
CA VAL A 215 -2.69 -25.13 17.42
C VAL A 215 -3.67 -25.18 16.26
N GLU A 216 -4.92 -24.85 16.50
CA GLU A 216 -5.95 -24.85 15.46
C GLU A 216 -5.71 -23.69 14.49
N THR A 217 -5.67 -23.94 13.19
CA THR A 217 -5.55 -22.88 12.18
C THR A 217 -6.81 -22.81 11.31
N PHE A 218 -7.40 -21.61 11.24
CA PHE A 218 -8.56 -21.30 10.41
C PHE A 218 -8.12 -20.58 9.14
N TYR A 219 -8.55 -21.08 7.98
CA TYR A 219 -8.26 -20.50 6.69
C TYR A 219 -9.46 -19.75 6.09
N LEU A 220 -9.26 -18.47 5.78
CA LEU A 220 -10.22 -17.57 5.14
C LEU A 220 -9.82 -17.35 3.69
N TYR A 221 -10.77 -17.53 2.77
CA TYR A 221 -10.55 -17.16 1.38
C TYR A 221 -10.71 -15.64 1.20
N SER A 222 -9.71 -15.00 0.59
CA SER A 222 -9.77 -13.63 0.11
C SER A 222 -9.68 -13.60 -1.41
N ASN A 223 -10.62 -12.92 -2.04
CA ASN A 223 -10.54 -12.58 -3.46
C ASN A 223 -10.14 -11.10 -3.62
N PHE A 224 -9.83 -10.67 -4.84
CA PHE A 224 -9.76 -9.25 -5.15
C PHE A 224 -11.18 -8.64 -5.13
N THR A 225 -11.28 -7.35 -4.88
CA THR A 225 -12.58 -6.67 -4.75
C THR A 225 -13.38 -6.77 -6.06
N GLU A 226 -14.47 -7.54 -6.08
CA GLU A 226 -15.33 -7.70 -7.27
C GLU A 226 -16.48 -6.67 -7.35
N VAL A 227 -16.63 -5.82 -6.32
CA VAL A 227 -17.74 -4.86 -6.24
C VAL A 227 -17.59 -3.75 -7.26
N CYS A 228 -18.50 -3.73 -8.24
CA CYS A 228 -18.56 -2.73 -9.29
C CYS A 228 -20.00 -2.26 -9.49
N LEU A 229 -20.27 -0.97 -9.20
CA LEU A 229 -21.58 -0.38 -9.44
C LEU A 229 -21.85 -0.09 -10.93
N ASN A 230 -20.81 -0.02 -11.77
CA ASN A 230 -20.96 0.16 -13.22
C ASN A 230 -19.83 -0.53 -14.01
N PRO A 231 -20.05 -1.76 -14.50
CA PRO A 231 -19.06 -2.50 -15.28
C PRO A 231 -18.56 -1.78 -16.53
N MET A 232 -19.36 -0.87 -17.11
CA MET A 232 -18.97 -0.13 -18.33
C MET A 232 -17.89 0.93 -18.08
N HIS A 233 -17.67 1.34 -16.82
CA HIS A 233 -16.73 2.41 -16.46
C HIS A 233 -15.62 1.91 -15.53
N ASN A 234 -15.39 0.58 -15.47
CA ASN A 234 -14.46 -0.01 -14.53
C ASN A 234 -13.34 -0.82 -15.21
N TYR A 235 -12.64 -0.17 -16.15
CA TYR A 235 -11.48 -0.76 -16.81
C TYR A 235 -10.32 -1.04 -15.84
N GLU A 236 -10.21 -0.25 -14.78
CA GLU A 236 -9.19 -0.40 -13.74
C GLU A 236 -9.33 -1.71 -12.94
N ASN A 237 -10.49 -2.38 -12.98
CA ASN A 237 -10.65 -3.69 -12.32
C ASN A 237 -9.69 -4.76 -12.85
N LYS A 238 -9.25 -4.66 -14.11
CA LYS A 238 -8.22 -5.58 -14.65
C LYS A 238 -6.91 -5.51 -13.87
N MET A 239 -6.66 -4.41 -13.15
CA MET A 239 -5.43 -4.11 -12.43
C MET A 239 -5.51 -4.49 -10.94
N MET A 240 -6.62 -5.03 -10.45
CA MET A 240 -6.81 -5.24 -9.01
C MET A 240 -5.81 -6.21 -8.40
N TYR A 241 -5.39 -7.24 -9.14
CA TYR A 241 -4.34 -8.14 -8.68
C TYR A 241 -3.01 -7.43 -8.41
N PHE A 242 -2.78 -6.28 -9.04
CA PHE A 242 -1.61 -5.44 -8.81
C PHE A 242 -1.89 -4.38 -7.74
N MET A 243 -2.98 -3.62 -7.89
CA MET A 243 -3.32 -2.50 -7.00
C MET A 243 -3.66 -2.95 -5.58
N GLU A 244 -4.27 -4.13 -5.43
CA GLU A 244 -4.65 -4.72 -4.13
C GLU A 244 -3.63 -5.73 -3.60
N ASP A 245 -2.52 -5.96 -4.32
CA ASP A 245 -1.47 -6.87 -3.84
C ASP A 245 -0.98 -6.44 -2.46
N ILE A 246 -0.98 -7.39 -1.52
CA ILE A 246 -0.70 -7.13 -0.11
C ILE A 246 0.77 -6.76 0.10
N GLY A 247 1.69 -7.41 -0.61
CA GLY A 247 3.11 -7.12 -0.50
C GLY A 247 3.49 -5.76 -1.08
N LEU A 248 2.88 -5.38 -2.20
CA LEU A 248 3.08 -4.08 -2.83
C LEU A 248 2.58 -2.96 -1.91
N ASN A 249 1.36 -3.07 -1.38
CA ASN A 249 0.80 -2.10 -0.43
C ASN A 249 1.62 -2.02 0.88
N ALA A 250 2.15 -3.14 1.34
CA ALA A 250 3.08 -3.15 2.47
C ALA A 250 4.40 -2.44 2.14
N PHE A 251 4.98 -2.71 0.97
CA PHE A 251 6.18 -2.01 0.50
C PHE A 251 5.98 -0.50 0.48
N TYR A 252 4.84 -0.02 -0.04
CA TYR A 252 4.54 1.41 -0.06
C TYR A 252 4.40 2.00 1.35
N TYR A 253 3.74 1.29 2.27
CA TYR A 253 3.71 1.70 3.68
C TYR A 253 5.12 1.86 4.26
N TYR A 254 5.98 0.84 4.14
CA TYR A 254 7.32 0.90 4.71
C TYR A 254 8.22 1.93 4.04
N TYR A 255 8.07 2.13 2.73
CA TYR A 255 8.72 3.21 1.99
C TYR A 255 8.33 4.59 2.57
N ARG A 256 7.04 4.85 2.77
CA ARG A 256 6.60 6.13 3.35
C ARG A 256 7.02 6.28 4.82
N MET A 257 7.17 5.17 5.55
CA MET A 257 7.66 5.17 6.94
C MET A 257 9.19 5.27 7.06
N MET A 258 9.95 5.08 5.99
CA MET A 258 11.41 5.27 5.96
C MET A 258 11.80 6.74 6.09
N PHE A 259 11.03 7.64 5.47
CA PHE A 259 11.15 9.09 5.63
C PHE A 259 9.77 9.72 5.86
N PRO A 260 9.18 9.55 7.05
CA PRO A 260 7.85 10.07 7.32
C PRO A 260 7.80 11.58 7.08
N PHE A 261 6.85 12.06 6.28
CA PHE A 261 6.78 13.47 5.85
C PHE A 261 6.70 14.46 7.02
N TRP A 262 6.33 13.98 8.20
CA TRP A 262 6.21 14.74 9.44
C TRP A 262 7.46 14.76 10.33
N MET A 263 8.56 14.13 9.91
CA MET A 263 9.84 14.11 10.64
C MET A 263 10.92 14.81 9.82
N SER A 264 11.80 15.59 10.47
CA SER A 264 12.97 16.16 9.81
C SER A 264 14.14 15.17 9.84
N THR A 265 14.84 15.00 8.72
CA THR A 265 16.07 14.19 8.63
C THR A 265 17.21 14.74 9.49
N LYS A 266 17.12 15.99 9.98
CA LYS A 266 18.12 16.61 10.87
C LYS A 266 18.04 16.10 12.31
N GLU A 267 16.88 15.58 12.72
CA GLU A 267 16.64 15.14 14.10
C GLU A 267 16.95 13.66 14.33
N TYR A 268 17.19 12.88 13.27
CA TYR A 268 17.36 11.44 13.32
C TYR A 268 18.59 10.99 12.53
N SER A 269 19.16 9.85 12.91
CA SER A 269 20.35 9.27 12.28
C SER A 269 20.05 8.63 10.92
N VAL A 270 19.58 9.43 9.95
CA VAL A 270 19.30 9.01 8.58
C VAL A 270 20.08 9.84 7.56
N PRO A 271 20.35 9.30 6.36
CA PRO A 271 21.07 10.07 5.34
C PRO A 271 20.35 11.36 4.97
N GLN A 272 21.09 12.46 4.97
CA GLN A 272 20.60 13.78 4.56
C GLN A 272 20.78 13.97 3.05
N ASN A 273 20.06 14.94 2.48
CA ASN A 273 20.17 15.37 1.07
C ASN A 273 19.81 14.32 0.00
N ILE A 274 19.20 13.20 0.37
CA ILE A 274 18.74 12.17 -0.57
C ILE A 274 17.23 11.91 -0.50
N ARG A 275 16.57 12.45 0.52
CA ARG A 275 15.16 12.18 0.83
C ARG A 275 14.26 12.48 -0.36
N GLY A 276 14.41 13.68 -0.92
CA GLY A 276 13.63 14.13 -2.05
C GLY A 276 13.95 13.35 -3.33
N GLU A 277 15.22 13.00 -3.56
CA GLU A 277 15.59 12.16 -4.71
C GLU A 277 14.98 10.77 -4.62
N LEU A 278 15.00 10.15 -3.44
CA LEU A 278 14.32 8.89 -3.19
C LEU A 278 12.79 9.06 -3.35
N TYR A 279 12.22 10.19 -2.92
CA TYR A 279 10.81 10.47 -3.15
C TYR A 279 10.43 10.43 -4.63
N TYR A 280 11.20 11.11 -5.47
CA TYR A 280 11.04 11.04 -6.92
C TYR A 280 11.27 9.63 -7.46
N TYR A 281 12.40 9.01 -7.11
CA TYR A 281 12.81 7.71 -7.64
C TYR A 281 11.77 6.61 -7.38
N PHE A 282 11.33 6.46 -6.12
CA PHE A 282 10.38 5.42 -5.75
C PHE A 282 9.03 5.61 -6.43
N HIS A 283 8.52 6.85 -6.51
CA HIS A 283 7.25 7.10 -7.20
C HIS A 283 7.38 6.95 -8.72
N GLN A 284 8.47 7.39 -9.34
CA GLN A 284 8.68 7.17 -10.77
C GLN A 284 8.80 5.68 -11.10
N GLN A 285 9.55 4.90 -10.32
CA GLN A 285 9.68 3.44 -10.53
C GLN A 285 8.34 2.72 -10.30
N LEU A 286 7.57 3.12 -9.29
CA LEU A 286 6.23 2.61 -9.06
C LEU A 286 5.30 2.91 -10.25
N MET A 287 5.35 4.14 -10.78
CA MET A 287 4.54 4.54 -11.94
C MET A 287 4.96 3.80 -13.22
N ALA A 288 6.26 3.59 -13.44
CA ALA A 288 6.76 2.75 -14.53
C ALA A 288 6.24 1.31 -14.40
N ARG A 289 6.35 0.72 -13.20
CA ARG A 289 5.87 -0.64 -12.94
C ARG A 289 4.36 -0.79 -13.11
N TYR A 290 3.57 0.20 -12.67
CA TYR A 290 2.12 0.27 -12.88
C TYR A 290 1.79 0.40 -14.37
N TYR A 291 2.51 1.24 -15.11
CA TYR A 291 2.34 1.38 -16.55
C TYR A 291 2.62 0.06 -17.30
N LEU A 292 3.64 -0.71 -16.92
CA LEU A 292 3.89 -2.02 -17.52
C LEU A 292 2.74 -3.01 -17.29
N GLU A 293 2.08 -3.00 -16.13
CA GLU A 293 0.85 -3.79 -15.94
C GLU A 293 -0.33 -3.26 -16.77
N ARG A 294 -0.49 -1.94 -16.88
CA ARG A 294 -1.54 -1.35 -17.72
C ARG A 294 -1.36 -1.78 -19.17
N PHE A 295 -0.12 -1.77 -19.64
CA PHE A 295 0.28 -2.24 -20.95
C PHE A 295 -0.10 -3.72 -21.14
N SER A 296 0.23 -4.59 -20.17
CA SER A 296 -0.18 -6.00 -20.17
C SER A 296 -1.70 -6.22 -20.22
N ASN A 297 -2.49 -5.31 -19.66
CA ASN A 297 -3.95 -5.40 -19.62
C ASN A 297 -4.66 -4.63 -20.75
N GLY A 298 -3.90 -4.03 -21.67
CA GLY A 298 -4.43 -3.25 -22.79
C GLY A 298 -5.10 -1.93 -22.37
N LEU A 299 -4.66 -1.33 -21.27
CA LEU A 299 -5.21 -0.08 -20.71
C LEU A 299 -4.45 1.19 -21.15
N GLY A 300 -3.30 1.04 -21.81
CA GLY A 300 -2.50 2.15 -22.34
C GLY A 300 -1.99 3.13 -21.27
N GLU A 301 -1.67 4.34 -21.73
CA GLU A 301 -1.21 5.44 -20.88
C GLU A 301 -2.27 5.92 -19.89
N ILE A 302 -1.79 6.55 -18.81
CA ILE A 302 -2.65 7.17 -17.80
C ILE A 302 -3.16 8.47 -18.41
N GLU A 303 -4.45 8.51 -18.75
CA GLU A 303 -5.13 9.74 -19.18
C GLU A 303 -4.76 10.98 -18.34
N ASP A 304 -4.62 12.10 -19.03
CA ASP A 304 -4.41 13.41 -18.41
C ASP A 304 -5.59 13.81 -17.53
N PHE A 305 -5.28 14.55 -16.46
CA PHE A 305 -6.23 14.97 -15.45
C PHE A 305 -6.19 16.49 -15.25
N SER A 306 -7.37 17.10 -15.24
CA SER A 306 -7.56 18.50 -14.84
C SER A 306 -8.42 18.61 -13.59
N TRP A 307 -8.01 19.50 -12.69
CA TRP A 307 -8.74 19.85 -11.47
C TRP A 307 -10.11 20.48 -11.75
N ASP A 308 -10.31 21.10 -12.93
CA ASP A 308 -11.57 21.74 -13.32
C ASP A 308 -12.60 20.76 -13.89
N SER A 309 -12.14 19.63 -14.44
CA SER A 309 -12.99 18.63 -15.08
C SER A 309 -12.74 17.25 -14.48
N MET A 310 -12.87 17.15 -13.15
CA MET A 310 -12.59 15.93 -12.41
C MET A 310 -13.48 14.78 -12.92
N ARG A 311 -12.87 13.84 -13.64
CA ARG A 311 -13.49 12.61 -14.16
C ARG A 311 -12.55 11.45 -13.87
N LEU A 312 -12.49 11.08 -12.59
CA LEU A 312 -11.61 10.00 -12.14
C LEU A 312 -12.34 8.66 -12.19
N PRO A 313 -11.62 7.53 -12.38
CA PRO A 313 -12.20 6.22 -12.15
C PRO A 313 -12.82 6.13 -10.75
N GLY A 314 -13.95 5.45 -10.66
CA GLY A 314 -14.59 5.16 -9.38
C GLY A 314 -13.70 4.28 -8.50
N PHE A 315 -13.87 4.42 -7.19
CA PHE A 315 -13.25 3.56 -6.19
C PHE A 315 -14.33 3.17 -5.16
N TYR A 316 -14.80 1.94 -5.25
CA TYR A 316 -15.82 1.37 -4.37
C TYR A 316 -15.13 0.58 -3.26
N SER A 317 -14.67 1.29 -2.25
CA SER A 317 -13.95 0.69 -1.12
C SER A 317 -14.84 -0.26 -0.33
N ASP A 318 -14.49 -1.55 -0.31
CA ASP A 318 -15.08 -2.55 0.57
C ASP A 318 -14.33 -2.69 1.90
N TYR A 319 -13.38 -1.80 2.17
CA TYR A 319 -12.57 -1.79 3.39
C TYR A 319 -13.34 -1.10 4.53
N MET A 320 -13.12 -1.58 5.76
CA MET A 320 -13.68 -0.99 6.97
C MET A 320 -12.59 -0.73 8.02
N PHE A 321 -12.77 0.34 8.79
CA PHE A 321 -11.95 0.60 9.96
C PHE A 321 -12.33 -0.36 11.11
N ASN A 322 -11.45 -0.50 12.11
CA ASN A 322 -11.64 -1.45 13.21
C ASN A 322 -12.89 -1.17 14.05
N ASN A 323 -13.35 0.08 14.08
CA ASN A 323 -14.59 0.47 14.75
C ASN A 323 -15.86 0.23 13.90
N GLY A 324 -15.74 -0.44 12.75
CA GLY A 324 -16.83 -0.79 11.85
C GLY A 324 -17.25 0.31 10.88
N VAL A 325 -16.64 1.50 10.94
CA VAL A 325 -16.91 2.58 9.97
C VAL A 325 -16.37 2.18 8.59
N SER A 326 -17.20 2.28 7.56
CA SER A 326 -16.79 2.04 6.17
C SER A 326 -15.82 3.11 5.68
N MET A 327 -14.83 2.70 4.90
CA MET A 327 -13.94 3.64 4.25
C MET A 327 -14.69 4.48 3.20
N PRO A 328 -14.41 5.79 3.09
CA PRO A 328 -15.01 6.64 2.07
C PRO A 328 -14.85 6.09 0.65
N ARG A 329 -15.91 6.21 -0.16
CA ARG A 329 -15.97 5.77 -1.55
C ARG A 329 -15.94 6.96 -2.52
N ARG A 330 -15.58 6.71 -3.78
CA ARG A 330 -15.68 7.68 -4.88
C ARG A 330 -16.46 7.07 -6.04
N ASP A 331 -17.59 7.65 -6.41
CA ASP A 331 -18.35 7.21 -7.58
C ASP A 331 -17.66 7.62 -8.89
N TRP A 332 -17.98 6.99 -10.03
CA TRP A 332 -17.35 7.35 -11.32
C TRP A 332 -17.78 8.73 -11.86
N TRP A 333 -18.94 9.24 -11.46
CA TRP A 333 -19.42 10.61 -11.77
C TRP A 333 -18.95 11.65 -10.73
N ASN A 334 -17.80 11.43 -10.11
CA ASN A 334 -17.30 12.25 -9.01
C ASN A 334 -17.13 13.73 -9.37
N VAL A 335 -17.42 14.60 -8.40
CA VAL A 335 -17.11 16.04 -8.43
C VAL A 335 -16.50 16.44 -7.09
N VAL A 336 -15.65 17.46 -7.08
CA VAL A 336 -15.09 17.96 -5.81
C VAL A 336 -16.24 18.49 -4.95
N PRO A 337 -16.40 18.02 -3.70
CA PRO A 337 -17.45 18.53 -2.83
C PRO A 337 -17.27 20.02 -2.53
N PHE A 338 -18.37 20.78 -2.43
CA PHE A 338 -18.33 22.24 -2.27
C PHE A 338 -17.49 22.71 -1.05
N TYR A 339 -17.52 21.94 0.04
CA TYR A 339 -16.75 22.25 1.26
C TYR A 339 -15.23 22.04 1.09
N LYS A 340 -14.80 21.43 -0.03
CA LYS A 340 -13.39 21.26 -0.40
C LYS A 340 -12.90 22.29 -1.43
N TYR A 341 -13.74 23.19 -1.94
CA TYR A 341 -13.32 24.18 -2.96
C TYR A 341 -12.17 25.07 -2.51
N ARG A 342 -12.11 25.44 -1.22
CA ARG A 342 -10.96 26.17 -0.67
C ARG A 342 -9.62 25.43 -0.84
N TYR A 343 -9.65 24.10 -0.72
CA TYR A 343 -8.47 23.26 -0.89
C TYR A 343 -8.09 23.12 -2.36
N LEU A 344 -9.10 23.01 -3.24
CA LEU A 344 -8.91 22.97 -4.68
C LEU A 344 -8.25 24.24 -5.20
N GLU A 345 -8.74 25.41 -4.80
CA GLU A 345 -8.16 26.70 -5.23
C GLU A 345 -6.75 26.89 -4.67
N TYR A 346 -6.52 26.49 -3.41
CA TYR A 346 -5.18 26.50 -2.84
C TYR A 346 -4.23 25.55 -3.60
N LEU A 347 -4.71 24.36 -3.99
CA LEU A 347 -3.94 23.36 -4.73
C LEU A 347 -3.53 23.85 -6.12
N LYS A 348 -4.44 24.51 -6.84
CA LYS A 348 -4.13 25.15 -8.12
C LYS A 348 -3.04 26.21 -7.98
N MET A 349 -3.09 27.02 -6.92
CA MET A 349 -2.04 28.01 -6.66
C MET A 349 -0.69 27.33 -6.34
N LEU A 350 -0.68 26.22 -5.59
CA LEU A 350 0.55 25.46 -5.36
C LEU A 350 1.10 24.87 -6.67
N GLU A 351 0.23 24.35 -7.55
CA GLU A 351 0.61 23.87 -8.89
C GLU A 351 1.31 24.97 -9.69
N THR A 352 0.75 26.17 -9.72
CA THR A 352 1.36 27.34 -10.39
C THR A 352 2.73 27.68 -9.80
N ARG A 353 2.85 27.76 -8.46
CA ARG A 353 4.13 28.09 -7.79
C ARG A 353 5.22 27.06 -8.07
N ILE A 354 4.87 25.77 -8.07
CA ILE A 354 5.82 24.68 -8.37
C ILE A 354 6.28 24.80 -9.84
N MET A 355 5.35 25.05 -10.77
CA MET A 355 5.67 25.21 -12.18
C MET A 355 6.55 26.44 -12.44
N GLU A 356 6.25 27.58 -11.81
CA GLU A 356 7.08 28.79 -11.89
C GLU A 356 8.49 28.57 -11.32
N ALA A 357 8.63 27.82 -10.22
CA ALA A 357 9.93 27.48 -9.67
C ALA A 357 10.75 26.60 -10.63
N ILE A 358 10.11 25.62 -11.28
CA ILE A 358 10.75 24.75 -12.28
C ILE A 358 11.15 25.55 -13.54
N ASP A 359 10.28 26.44 -14.01
CA ASP A 359 10.51 27.24 -15.22
C ASP A 359 11.57 28.32 -15.03
N SER A 360 11.61 28.95 -13.87
CA SER A 360 12.64 29.94 -13.54
C SER A 360 13.97 29.31 -13.16
N GLY A 361 13.97 28.07 -12.66
CA GLY A 361 15.16 27.41 -12.10
C GLY A 361 15.51 27.86 -10.67
N PHE A 362 14.62 28.61 -10.01
CA PHE A 362 14.83 29.10 -8.64
C PHE A 362 13.59 28.88 -7.76
N ILE A 363 13.83 28.60 -6.48
CA ILE A 363 12.80 28.66 -5.43
C ILE A 363 13.03 29.87 -4.53
N ILE A 364 12.10 30.12 -3.62
CA ILE A 364 12.14 31.20 -2.63
C ILE A 364 12.21 30.58 -1.23
N ASP A 365 13.27 30.87 -0.48
CA ASP A 365 13.41 30.40 0.91
C ASP A 365 12.52 31.19 1.89
N GLU A 366 12.54 30.83 3.18
CA GLU A 366 11.73 31.50 4.21
C GLU A 366 12.07 32.99 4.40
N MET A 367 13.26 33.42 3.98
CA MET A 367 13.72 34.82 4.06
C MET A 367 13.38 35.61 2.78
N GLY A 368 12.77 34.97 1.77
CA GLY A 368 12.46 35.61 0.49
C GLY A 368 13.62 35.61 -0.51
N LYS A 369 14.72 34.90 -0.23
CA LYS A 369 15.88 34.82 -1.12
C LYS A 369 15.66 33.74 -2.18
N GLN A 370 16.09 34.03 -3.40
CA GLN A 370 16.12 33.06 -4.49
C GLN A 370 17.23 32.02 -4.30
N VAL A 371 16.89 30.74 -4.42
CA VAL A 371 17.82 29.61 -4.34
C VAL A 371 17.76 28.83 -5.65
N ASN A 372 18.91 28.69 -6.30
CA ASN A 372 19.05 27.95 -7.56
C ASN A 372 18.76 26.47 -7.33
N ILE A 373 17.86 25.89 -8.12
CA ILE A 373 17.59 24.46 -8.13
C ILE A 373 18.16 23.78 -9.38
N MET A 374 18.86 24.48 -10.27
CA MET A 374 19.55 23.89 -11.42
C MET A 374 20.96 23.42 -11.03
N CYS A 375 21.05 22.68 -9.93
CA CYS A 375 22.29 22.16 -9.34
C CYS A 375 22.11 20.67 -8.92
N PRO A 376 23.17 19.95 -8.56
CA PRO A 376 23.07 18.54 -8.15
C PRO A 376 22.03 18.28 -7.06
N GLU A 377 21.92 19.15 -6.07
CA GLU A 377 20.98 19.03 -4.94
C GLU A 377 19.56 19.50 -5.26
N GLY A 378 19.36 20.11 -6.43
CA GLY A 378 18.12 20.77 -6.80
C GLY A 378 16.91 19.84 -6.85
N LEU A 379 17.10 18.58 -7.27
CA LEU A 379 16.04 17.57 -7.31
C LEU A 379 15.58 17.22 -5.88
N ASN A 380 16.52 17.06 -4.95
CA ASN A 380 16.21 16.80 -3.55
C ASN A 380 15.39 17.96 -2.96
N ILE A 381 15.78 19.20 -3.23
CA ILE A 381 15.09 20.42 -2.77
C ILE A 381 13.66 20.48 -3.34
N LEU A 382 13.52 20.34 -4.65
CA LEU A 382 12.22 20.40 -5.34
C LEU A 382 11.28 19.30 -4.85
N ALA A 383 11.78 18.07 -4.67
CA ALA A 383 10.96 16.97 -4.19
C ALA A 383 10.51 17.15 -2.74
N ASN A 384 11.36 17.70 -1.86
CA ASN A 384 10.93 18.05 -0.49
C ASN A 384 9.83 19.12 -0.48
N ILE A 385 9.90 20.06 -1.42
CA ILE A 385 8.85 21.09 -1.64
C ILE A 385 7.54 20.45 -2.11
N ILE A 386 7.58 19.56 -3.11
CA ILE A 386 6.38 18.94 -3.68
C ILE A 386 5.70 18.00 -2.68
N GLU A 387 6.47 17.15 -1.99
CA GLU A 387 5.94 16.32 -0.91
C GLU A 387 5.42 17.19 0.24
N GLY A 388 6.04 18.34 0.49
CA GLY A 388 5.76 19.19 1.65
C GLY A 388 6.09 18.46 2.95
N ASN A 389 7.33 17.98 3.05
CA ASN A 389 7.86 17.35 4.25
C ASN A 389 8.65 18.34 5.16
N TYR A 390 8.99 17.93 6.38
CA TYR A 390 9.69 18.80 7.35
C TYR A 390 11.10 19.26 6.95
N ASP A 391 11.65 18.75 5.85
CA ASP A 391 12.91 19.24 5.25
C ASP A 391 12.67 20.19 4.06
N SER A 392 11.42 20.57 3.80
CA SER A 392 11.04 21.56 2.79
C SER A 392 11.55 22.95 3.17
N MET A 393 12.18 23.64 2.21
CA MET A 393 12.88 24.91 2.44
C MET A 393 11.95 26.10 2.74
N ASN A 394 10.67 26.04 2.37
CA ASN A 394 9.68 27.08 2.70
C ASN A 394 8.26 26.50 2.70
N MET A 395 7.93 25.75 3.75
CA MET A 395 6.64 25.07 3.88
C MET A 395 5.44 26.03 3.87
N LYS A 396 5.60 27.23 4.43
CA LYS A 396 4.52 28.23 4.48
C LYS A 396 4.13 28.75 3.10
N TYR A 397 5.10 28.87 2.20
CA TYR A 397 4.87 29.33 0.84
C TYR A 397 4.49 28.21 -0.12
N TYR A 398 5.17 27.06 -0.07
CA TYR A 398 4.91 25.97 -1.01
C TYR A 398 3.89 24.94 -0.54
N GLY A 399 3.56 24.90 0.75
CA GLY A 399 2.64 23.90 1.30
C GLY A 399 3.07 22.45 1.02
N SER A 400 2.09 21.56 0.88
CA SER A 400 2.27 20.17 0.46
C SER A 400 1.29 19.86 -0.66
N TYR A 401 1.81 19.72 -1.89
CA TYR A 401 0.97 19.37 -3.05
C TYR A 401 0.43 17.94 -2.93
N ASP A 402 1.27 16.99 -2.46
CA ASP A 402 0.89 15.58 -2.24
C ASP A 402 -0.28 15.46 -1.24
N VAL A 403 -0.12 16.00 -0.02
CA VAL A 403 -1.15 15.92 1.03
C VAL A 403 -2.44 16.62 0.60
N LEU A 404 -2.32 17.80 -0.04
CA LEU A 404 -3.49 18.56 -0.45
C LEU A 404 -4.25 17.89 -1.60
N SER A 405 -3.54 17.25 -2.54
CA SER A 405 -4.15 16.46 -3.62
C SER A 405 -4.98 15.29 -3.06
N ARG A 406 -4.44 14.57 -2.07
CA ARG A 406 -5.15 13.48 -1.37
C ARG A 406 -6.38 13.99 -0.64
N ARG A 407 -6.26 15.13 0.05
CA ARG A 407 -7.38 15.77 0.75
C ARG A 407 -8.50 16.16 -0.21
N VAL A 408 -8.19 16.67 -1.40
CA VAL A 408 -9.20 17.01 -2.41
C VAL A 408 -9.87 15.74 -2.97
N LEU A 409 -9.09 14.73 -3.36
CA LEU A 409 -9.59 13.54 -4.06
C LEU A 409 -10.16 12.43 -3.15
N GLY A 410 -9.95 12.51 -1.85
CA GLY A 410 -10.37 11.48 -0.88
C GLY A 410 -11.89 11.36 -0.65
N MET A 411 -12.70 12.31 -1.13
CA MET A 411 -14.18 12.33 -0.97
C MET A 411 -14.76 12.25 0.45
N ASN A 412 -13.92 12.12 1.49
CA ASN A 412 -14.34 12.18 2.88
C ASN A 412 -14.84 13.57 3.31
N TYR A 413 -15.61 13.62 4.39
CA TYR A 413 -16.09 14.86 4.99
C TYR A 413 -14.96 15.61 5.72
N ASP A 414 -14.95 16.94 5.59
CA ASP A 414 -14.02 17.81 6.32
C ASP A 414 -14.53 18.05 7.75
N ALA A 415 -14.29 17.07 8.64
CA ALA A 415 -14.68 17.18 10.05
C ALA A 415 -13.73 18.13 10.79
N LYS A 416 -14.29 19.15 11.45
CA LYS A 416 -13.52 20.07 12.32
C LYS A 416 -13.09 19.42 13.63
N ASN A 417 -13.88 18.47 14.13
CA ASN A 417 -13.54 17.73 15.33
C ASN A 417 -12.62 16.57 14.95
N LYS A 418 -11.40 16.54 15.52
CA LYS A 418 -10.42 15.47 15.33
C LYS A 418 -11.02 14.06 15.51
N ASP A 419 -11.86 13.88 16.53
CA ASP A 419 -12.48 12.59 16.84
C ASP A 419 -13.52 12.10 15.83
N MET A 420 -13.96 12.96 14.92
CA MET A 420 -14.94 12.64 13.87
C MET A 420 -14.31 12.56 12.48
N TYR A 421 -12.98 12.70 12.38
CA TYR A 421 -12.28 12.63 11.10
C TYR A 421 -12.20 11.19 10.59
N ILE A 422 -12.77 10.95 9.41
CA ILE A 422 -12.71 9.65 8.73
C ILE A 422 -11.78 9.80 7.52
N PRO A 423 -10.59 9.17 7.52
CA PRO A 423 -9.68 9.25 6.38
C PRO A 423 -10.21 8.45 5.20
N SER A 424 -9.88 8.92 3.99
CA SER A 424 -10.07 8.14 2.75
C SER A 424 -8.99 7.09 2.52
N SER A 425 -9.15 6.26 1.49
CA SER A 425 -8.10 5.34 0.99
C SER A 425 -6.78 6.06 0.69
N LEU A 426 -6.88 7.27 0.14
CA LEU A 426 -5.73 8.14 -0.17
C LEU A 426 -5.11 8.76 1.08
N GLU A 427 -5.76 8.70 2.24
CA GLU A 427 -5.25 9.21 3.50
C GLU A 427 -4.76 8.09 4.44
N ASN A 428 -4.38 6.96 3.83
CA ASN A 428 -3.69 5.86 4.49
C ASN A 428 -2.76 5.14 3.50
N PHE A 429 -1.48 4.98 3.84
CA PHE A 429 -0.43 4.41 2.98
C PHE A 429 -0.77 2.99 2.59
N SER A 430 -1.33 2.20 3.52
CA SER A 430 -1.71 0.80 3.30
C SER A 430 -2.83 0.61 2.26
N THR A 431 -3.61 1.65 1.98
CA THR A 431 -4.74 1.61 1.04
C THR A 431 -4.59 2.56 -0.14
N SER A 432 -3.58 3.42 -0.14
CA SER A 432 -3.43 4.50 -1.12
C SER A 432 -3.35 3.95 -2.54
N MET A 433 -2.53 2.93 -2.79
CA MET A 433 -2.32 2.39 -4.14
C MET A 433 -3.50 1.55 -4.64
N LYS A 434 -4.45 1.20 -3.77
CA LYS A 434 -5.68 0.49 -4.17
C LYS A 434 -6.64 1.39 -4.95
N ASP A 435 -6.50 2.71 -4.77
CA ASP A 435 -7.37 3.70 -5.37
C ASP A 435 -6.76 4.24 -6.69
N PRO A 436 -7.43 4.13 -7.85
CA PRO A 436 -6.95 4.65 -9.13
C PRO A 436 -6.57 6.14 -9.12
N ALA A 437 -7.17 6.97 -8.26
CA ALA A 437 -6.83 8.38 -8.13
C ALA A 437 -5.41 8.60 -7.59
N PHE A 438 -4.85 7.64 -6.86
CA PHE A 438 -3.44 7.65 -6.48
C PHE A 438 -2.54 7.83 -7.69
N TYR A 439 -2.75 6.99 -8.71
CA TYR A 439 -1.94 7.02 -9.93
C TYR A 439 -2.16 8.31 -10.72
N ARG A 440 -3.33 8.95 -10.61
CA ARG A 440 -3.59 10.26 -11.23
C ARG A 440 -2.84 11.39 -10.53
N ILE A 441 -2.79 11.37 -9.19
CA ILE A 441 -1.97 12.30 -8.39
C ILE A 441 -0.50 12.14 -8.78
N TYR A 442 0.01 10.90 -8.76
CA TYR A 442 1.42 10.65 -9.02
C TYR A 442 1.82 10.82 -10.48
N ASN A 443 0.89 10.69 -11.45
CA ASN A 443 1.15 11.09 -12.83
C ASN A 443 1.46 12.59 -12.91
N LYS A 444 0.69 13.46 -12.23
CA LYS A 444 0.98 14.90 -12.15
C LYS A 444 2.29 15.20 -11.43
N ILE A 445 2.50 14.59 -10.25
CA ILE A 445 3.72 14.80 -9.45
C ILE A 445 4.97 14.37 -10.21
N VAL A 446 4.97 13.18 -10.82
CA VAL A 446 6.07 12.72 -11.68
C VAL A 446 6.23 13.66 -12.88
N GLY A 447 5.15 14.17 -13.45
CA GLY A 447 5.18 15.19 -14.50
C GLY A 447 5.97 16.46 -14.13
N PHE A 448 5.84 16.96 -12.90
CA PHE A 448 6.67 18.09 -12.43
C PHE A 448 8.15 17.75 -12.46
N PHE A 449 8.52 16.56 -11.99
CA PHE A 449 9.91 16.11 -12.01
C PHE A 449 10.43 15.89 -13.43
N MET A 450 9.62 15.35 -14.32
CA MET A 450 10.00 15.18 -15.73
C MET A 450 10.24 16.52 -16.41
N LYS A 451 9.39 17.51 -16.13
CA LYS A 451 9.60 18.89 -16.61
C LYS A 451 10.91 19.47 -16.08
N TYR A 452 11.17 19.35 -14.78
CA TYR A 452 12.45 19.77 -14.18
C TYR A 452 13.66 19.06 -14.82
N LYS A 453 13.60 17.73 -14.99
CA LYS A 453 14.65 16.93 -15.62
C LYS A 453 14.87 17.32 -17.09
N SER A 454 13.85 17.80 -17.78
CA SER A 454 13.97 18.28 -19.17
C SER A 454 14.75 19.59 -19.30
N HIS A 455 14.82 20.40 -18.24
CA HIS A 455 15.62 21.63 -18.19
C HIS A 455 17.08 21.36 -17.81
N LEU A 456 17.41 20.14 -17.35
CA LEU A 456 18.80 19.77 -17.09
C LEU A 456 19.54 19.51 -18.41
N ASN A 457 20.85 19.79 -18.40
CA ASN A 457 21.70 19.41 -19.52
C ASN A 457 21.63 17.89 -19.75
N ARG A 458 21.47 17.50 -21.02
CA ARG A 458 21.59 16.12 -21.46
C ARG A 458 23.02 15.65 -21.25
N TYR A 459 23.20 14.37 -20.92
CA TYR A 459 24.52 13.80 -20.79
C TYR A 459 25.31 13.91 -22.09
N THR A 460 26.58 14.28 -21.95
CA THR A 460 27.57 14.29 -23.03
C THR A 460 28.03 12.87 -23.33
N LYS A 461 28.66 12.69 -24.50
CA LYS A 461 29.19 11.37 -24.89
C LYS A 461 30.18 10.83 -23.87
N ASN A 462 31.06 11.68 -23.34
CA ASN A 462 32.07 11.28 -22.36
C ASN A 462 31.50 10.83 -21.01
N GLU A 463 30.30 11.29 -20.64
CA GLU A 463 29.64 10.87 -19.39
C GLU A 463 28.97 9.49 -19.51
N LEU A 464 28.67 9.04 -20.73
CA LEU A 464 27.94 7.80 -21.00
C LEU A 464 28.81 6.70 -21.64
N GLU A 465 29.79 7.07 -22.45
CA GLU A 465 30.64 6.13 -23.17
C GLU A 465 31.60 5.44 -22.20
N PHE A 466 31.57 4.11 -22.19
CA PHE A 466 32.61 3.32 -21.53
C PHE A 466 33.58 2.80 -22.60
N SER A 467 34.58 3.62 -22.94
CA SER A 467 35.51 3.32 -24.03
C SER A 467 36.21 1.97 -23.85
N GLY A 468 36.16 1.16 -24.91
CA GLY A 468 36.73 -0.17 -24.97
C GLY A 468 35.86 -1.28 -24.37
N VAL A 469 34.64 -0.98 -23.89
CA VAL A 469 33.68 -1.99 -23.41
C VAL A 469 32.50 -2.07 -24.37
N LYS A 470 32.17 -3.28 -24.82
CA LYS A 470 31.05 -3.54 -25.73
C LYS A 470 30.23 -4.74 -25.30
N ILE A 471 28.91 -4.56 -25.21
CA ILE A 471 27.96 -5.67 -25.05
C ILE A 471 27.77 -6.29 -26.44
N GLU A 472 28.27 -7.50 -26.62
CA GLU A 472 28.17 -8.21 -27.91
C GLU A 472 26.83 -8.93 -28.02
N ASN A 473 26.38 -9.57 -26.94
CA ASN A 473 25.09 -10.25 -26.89
C ASN A 473 24.60 -10.42 -25.45
N VAL A 474 23.29 -10.53 -25.29
CA VAL A 474 22.65 -10.97 -24.05
C VAL A 474 21.60 -12.01 -24.40
N GLU A 475 21.76 -13.25 -23.96
CA GLU A 475 20.74 -14.28 -24.04
C GLU A 475 19.94 -14.31 -22.73
N ILE A 476 18.63 -14.56 -22.84
CA ILE A 476 17.74 -14.61 -21.68
C ILE A 476 16.88 -15.85 -21.82
N ASP A 477 16.73 -16.59 -20.73
CA ASP A 477 15.77 -17.70 -20.68
C ASP A 477 14.33 -17.22 -20.92
N LYS A 478 13.42 -18.15 -21.14
CA LYS A 478 12.01 -17.81 -21.32
C LYS A 478 11.42 -17.19 -20.06
N LEU A 479 10.77 -16.05 -20.22
CA LEU A 479 10.11 -15.32 -19.15
C LEU A 479 8.68 -15.81 -18.98
N TYR A 480 8.37 -16.38 -17.83
CA TYR A 480 7.02 -16.89 -17.51
C TYR A 480 6.49 -16.25 -16.24
N THR A 481 5.25 -15.81 -16.31
CA THR A 481 4.44 -15.41 -15.16
C THR A 481 3.30 -16.40 -14.91
N TYR A 482 2.81 -16.45 -13.68
CA TYR A 482 1.70 -17.26 -13.24
C TYR A 482 1.10 -16.65 -11.97
N PHE A 483 -0.07 -17.10 -11.55
CA PHE A 483 -0.59 -16.77 -10.23
C PHE A 483 -0.29 -17.89 -9.24
N ASP A 484 0.13 -17.51 -8.05
CA ASP A 484 0.37 -18.41 -6.92
C ASP A 484 -0.51 -18.00 -5.73
N THR A 485 -0.68 -18.88 -4.75
CA THR A 485 -1.44 -18.61 -3.53
C THR A 485 -0.52 -18.30 -2.37
N ARG A 486 -0.92 -17.34 -1.54
CA ARG A 486 -0.16 -16.97 -0.34
C ARG A 486 -1.05 -16.79 0.86
N GLU A 487 -0.53 -17.19 2.03
CA GLU A 487 -1.20 -17.09 3.32
C GLU A 487 -0.68 -15.90 4.13
N TYR A 488 -1.60 -15.23 4.84
CA TYR A 488 -1.33 -14.06 5.67
C TYR A 488 -1.99 -14.24 7.03
N MET A 489 -1.26 -13.97 8.11
CA MET A 489 -1.83 -14.01 9.45
C MET A 489 -2.76 -12.81 9.68
N VAL A 490 -3.97 -13.07 10.18
CA VAL A 490 -5.02 -12.07 10.36
C VAL A 490 -5.66 -12.10 11.75
N ASN A 491 -4.96 -12.65 12.77
CA ASN A 491 -5.46 -12.70 14.15
C ASN A 491 -5.88 -11.33 14.71
N ASN A 492 -5.26 -10.24 14.29
CA ASN A 492 -5.63 -8.88 14.70
C ASN A 492 -7.00 -8.39 14.17
N LEU A 493 -7.73 -9.19 13.38
CA LEU A 493 -9.11 -8.90 12.94
C LEU A 493 -10.18 -9.19 14.00
N ILE A 494 -9.82 -9.92 15.05
CA ILE A 494 -10.77 -10.46 16.02
C ILE A 494 -10.36 -10.10 17.44
N ASP A 495 -11.38 -10.05 18.29
CA ASP A 495 -11.21 -9.91 19.73
C ASP A 495 -11.15 -11.27 20.40
N VAL A 496 -10.31 -11.37 21.42
CA VAL A 496 -10.13 -12.54 22.27
C VAL A 496 -10.34 -12.16 23.74
N ALA A 497 -10.82 -13.11 24.55
CA ALA A 497 -11.10 -12.85 25.96
C ALA A 497 -9.82 -12.71 26.82
N SER A 498 -8.74 -13.36 26.40
CA SER A 498 -7.45 -13.34 27.08
C SER A 498 -6.30 -13.51 26.09
N MET A 499 -5.10 -13.06 26.46
CA MET A 499 -3.88 -13.29 25.67
C MET A 499 -3.60 -14.79 25.53
N LYS A 500 -3.87 -15.58 26.58
CA LYS A 500 -3.78 -17.04 26.55
C LYS A 500 -4.68 -17.66 25.46
N ASP A 501 -5.94 -17.22 25.37
CA ASP A 501 -6.85 -17.69 24.32
C ASP A 501 -6.36 -17.27 22.93
N GLY A 502 -5.81 -16.06 22.83
CA GLY A 502 -5.19 -15.56 21.60
C GLY A 502 -3.99 -16.38 21.10
N PHE A 503 -3.34 -17.17 21.95
CA PHE A 503 -2.27 -18.09 21.53
C PHE A 503 -2.78 -19.49 21.19
N SER A 504 -4.06 -19.80 21.41
CA SER A 504 -4.61 -21.15 21.21
C SER A 504 -4.97 -21.48 19.75
N PHE A 505 -5.00 -20.48 18.87
CA PHE A 505 -5.34 -20.65 17.46
C PHE A 505 -4.63 -19.63 16.56
N ASN A 506 -4.61 -19.93 15.26
CA ASN A 506 -4.20 -19.02 14.21
C ASN A 506 -5.37 -18.79 13.24
N MET A 507 -5.43 -17.59 12.69
CA MET A 507 -6.33 -17.27 11.60
C MET A 507 -5.52 -16.73 10.43
N LYS A 508 -5.71 -17.34 9.26
CA LYS A 508 -4.97 -17.00 8.05
C LYS A 508 -5.93 -16.69 6.92
N ALA A 509 -5.74 -15.56 6.26
CA ALA A 509 -6.36 -15.29 4.97
C ALA A 509 -5.42 -15.76 3.86
N TRP A 510 -5.94 -16.31 2.78
CA TRP A 510 -5.15 -16.63 1.61
C TRP A 510 -5.67 -15.91 0.36
N GLN A 511 -4.76 -15.47 -0.50
CA GLN A 511 -5.05 -14.72 -1.71
C GLN A 511 -4.10 -15.16 -2.83
N TYR A 512 -4.56 -15.06 -4.08
CA TYR A 512 -3.68 -15.19 -5.23
C TYR A 512 -2.79 -13.95 -5.39
N HIS A 513 -1.59 -14.12 -5.91
CA HIS A 513 -0.72 -13.01 -6.32
C HIS A 513 0.04 -13.37 -7.59
N LEU A 514 0.46 -12.35 -8.33
CA LEU A 514 1.32 -12.55 -9.50
C LEU A 514 2.69 -13.09 -9.04
N ASN A 515 3.23 -14.03 -9.80
CA ASN A 515 4.56 -14.57 -9.61
C ASN A 515 5.23 -14.84 -10.96
N TYR A 516 6.52 -15.16 -10.94
CA TYR A 516 7.31 -15.48 -12.13
C TYR A 516 8.22 -16.68 -11.90
N LYS A 517 8.63 -17.34 -13.00
CA LYS A 517 9.62 -18.44 -12.95
C LYS A 517 11.03 -17.86 -13.00
N PRO A 518 11.96 -18.33 -12.14
CA PRO A 518 13.35 -17.89 -12.20
C PRO A 518 13.94 -18.05 -13.60
N PHE A 519 14.77 -17.09 -13.98
CA PHE A 519 15.40 -17.04 -15.31
C PHE A 519 16.83 -16.49 -15.20
N THR A 520 17.66 -16.80 -16.18
CA THR A 520 19.06 -16.40 -16.21
C THR A 520 19.33 -15.48 -17.40
N TYR A 521 20.11 -14.43 -17.17
CA TYR A 521 20.76 -13.64 -18.21
C TYR A 521 22.14 -14.24 -18.49
N LYS A 522 22.48 -14.45 -19.76
CA LYS A 522 23.82 -14.86 -20.20
C LYS A 522 24.41 -13.75 -21.04
N PHE A 523 25.46 -13.12 -20.52
CA PHE A 523 26.10 -11.96 -21.13
C PHE A 523 27.35 -12.38 -21.89
N ALA A 524 27.55 -11.77 -23.06
CA ALA A 524 28.82 -11.76 -23.78
C ALA A 524 29.27 -10.29 -23.91
N VAL A 525 30.34 -9.94 -23.20
CA VAL A 525 30.86 -8.56 -23.14
C VAL A 525 32.34 -8.56 -23.51
N ASN A 526 32.71 -7.82 -24.55
CA ASN A 526 34.12 -7.61 -24.90
C ASN A 526 34.67 -6.39 -24.18
N SER A 527 35.89 -6.47 -23.66
CA SER A 527 36.60 -5.36 -23.03
C SER A 527 38.04 -5.27 -23.50
N ASP A 528 38.51 -4.09 -23.90
CA ASP A 528 39.91 -3.85 -24.31
C ASP A 528 40.87 -3.79 -23.10
N LYS A 529 40.34 -3.87 -21.88
CA LYS A 529 41.12 -3.78 -20.64
C LYS A 529 40.45 -4.53 -19.49
N SER A 530 41.26 -4.96 -18.52
CA SER A 530 40.73 -5.44 -17.24
C SER A 530 40.26 -4.26 -16.38
N THR A 531 39.01 -4.26 -15.95
CA THR A 531 38.41 -3.15 -15.19
C THR A 531 37.18 -3.60 -14.39
N LYS A 532 36.79 -2.82 -13.39
CA LYS A 532 35.55 -3.06 -12.65
C LYS A 532 34.41 -2.25 -13.29
N ALA A 533 33.22 -2.82 -13.34
CA ALA A 533 32.07 -2.25 -14.03
C ALA A 533 30.79 -2.43 -13.21
N ILE A 534 29.78 -1.65 -13.58
CA ILE A 534 28.42 -1.73 -13.00
C ILE A 534 27.45 -1.99 -14.15
N MET A 535 26.67 -3.06 -14.01
CA MET A 535 25.58 -3.41 -14.93
C MET A 535 24.27 -2.85 -14.39
N ARG A 536 23.47 -2.22 -15.25
CA ARG A 536 22.08 -1.85 -14.98
C ARG A 536 21.15 -2.48 -15.99
N ILE A 537 20.08 -3.07 -15.49
CA ILE A 537 19.07 -3.76 -16.30
C ILE A 537 17.72 -3.09 -16.07
N PHE A 538 17.05 -2.70 -17.14
CA PHE A 538 15.72 -2.10 -17.10
C PHE A 538 14.75 -2.85 -18.01
N LEU A 539 13.47 -2.83 -17.66
CA LEU A 539 12.36 -3.34 -18.44
C LEU A 539 11.42 -2.19 -18.80
N GLY A 540 11.13 -2.02 -20.08
CA GLY A 540 10.21 -1.02 -20.61
C GLY A 540 9.20 -1.62 -21.58
N PRO A 541 8.19 -0.84 -21.99
CA PRO A 541 7.24 -1.26 -23.02
C PRO A 541 7.95 -1.48 -24.36
N ALA A 542 7.46 -2.39 -25.19
CA ALA A 542 7.87 -2.46 -26.58
C ALA A 542 6.78 -1.85 -27.47
N MET A 543 7.08 -0.70 -28.09
CA MET A 543 6.17 -0.01 -29.01
C MET A 543 6.63 -0.17 -30.45
N GLU A 544 5.67 -0.26 -31.38
CA GLU A 544 5.92 -0.30 -32.82
C GLU A 544 5.74 1.10 -33.45
N GLY A 545 6.30 1.30 -34.64
CA GLY A 545 6.10 2.53 -35.42
C GLY A 545 7.00 3.70 -35.04
N TYR A 546 7.98 3.50 -34.15
CA TYR A 546 8.98 4.50 -33.76
C TYR A 546 10.39 4.02 -34.14
N ASP A 547 11.26 4.96 -34.54
CA ASP A 547 12.70 4.71 -34.49
C ASP A 547 13.20 4.67 -33.03
N ASP A 548 14.38 4.12 -32.80
CA ASP A 548 14.93 3.94 -31.44
C ASP A 548 14.99 5.25 -30.63
N TYR A 549 15.34 6.36 -31.28
CA TYR A 549 15.45 7.66 -30.62
C TYR A 549 14.08 8.20 -30.20
N SER A 550 13.12 8.23 -31.14
CA SER A 550 11.75 8.65 -30.85
C SER A 550 11.12 7.75 -29.78
N PHE A 551 11.36 6.44 -29.84
CA PHE A 551 10.88 5.49 -28.84
C PHE A 551 11.38 5.85 -27.42
N LEU A 552 12.69 6.00 -27.20
CA LEU A 552 13.16 6.36 -25.87
C LEU A 552 12.72 7.77 -25.46
N LEU A 553 12.67 8.74 -26.38
CA LEU A 553 12.23 10.09 -26.06
C LEU A 553 10.83 10.11 -25.42
N HIS A 554 9.93 9.26 -25.90
CA HIS A 554 8.57 9.13 -25.38
C HIS A 554 8.45 8.16 -24.19
N TYR A 555 9.23 7.08 -24.17
CA TYR A 555 8.99 5.96 -23.26
C TYR A 555 10.06 5.76 -22.17
N TYR A 556 11.15 6.55 -22.11
CA TYR A 556 12.22 6.37 -21.11
C TYR A 556 11.69 6.38 -19.67
N GLN A 557 10.69 7.21 -19.38
CA GLN A 557 10.08 7.32 -18.05
C GLN A 557 9.30 6.08 -17.61
N TYR A 558 9.02 5.14 -18.52
CA TYR A 558 8.29 3.91 -18.24
C TYR A 558 9.19 2.68 -18.10
N PHE A 559 10.51 2.89 -18.03
CA PHE A 559 11.46 1.83 -17.72
C PHE A 559 11.57 1.60 -16.21
N PHE A 560 11.36 0.36 -15.81
CA PHE A 560 11.51 -0.14 -14.45
C PHE A 560 12.86 -0.85 -14.29
N MET A 561 13.63 -0.48 -13.27
CA MET A 561 14.93 -1.07 -12.97
C MET A 561 14.75 -2.47 -12.35
N LEU A 562 15.31 -3.48 -13.01
CA LEU A 562 15.26 -4.87 -12.57
C LEU A 562 16.45 -5.23 -11.68
N ASP A 563 17.64 -4.72 -12.01
CA ASP A 563 18.88 -5.07 -11.31
C ASP A 563 19.95 -3.99 -11.51
N GLU A 564 20.82 -3.85 -10.50
CA GLU A 564 22.03 -3.04 -10.51
C GLU A 564 23.11 -3.81 -9.73
N PHE A 565 24.22 -4.18 -10.38
CA PHE A 565 25.26 -4.97 -9.72
C PHE A 565 26.66 -4.71 -10.26
N GLU A 566 27.64 -4.97 -9.41
CA GLU A 566 29.07 -4.87 -9.72
C GLU A 566 29.59 -6.16 -10.32
N PHE A 567 30.51 -6.05 -11.28
CA PHE A 567 31.22 -7.20 -11.82
C PHE A 567 32.60 -6.77 -12.35
N ASN A 568 33.49 -7.75 -12.48
CA ASN A 568 34.84 -7.53 -13.00
C ASN A 568 34.90 -7.97 -14.47
N LEU A 569 35.48 -7.13 -15.30
CA LEU A 569 35.83 -7.41 -16.69
C LEU A 569 37.31 -7.72 -16.78
N HIS A 570 37.63 -8.74 -17.57
CA HIS A 570 38.98 -9.05 -18.04
C HIS A 570 39.14 -8.57 -19.48
N GLU A 571 40.39 -8.39 -19.92
CA GLU A 571 40.69 -8.07 -21.32
C GLU A 571 40.24 -9.21 -22.24
N GLY A 572 39.61 -8.87 -23.37
CA GLY A 572 38.96 -9.78 -24.31
C GLY A 572 37.49 -10.06 -23.98
N MET A 573 37.04 -11.26 -24.37
CA MET A 573 35.64 -11.68 -24.23
C MET A 573 35.34 -12.18 -22.81
N ASN A 574 34.29 -11.64 -22.20
CA ASN A 574 33.77 -12.01 -20.89
C ASN A 574 32.39 -12.64 -21.05
N ASN A 575 32.27 -13.92 -20.69
CA ASN A 575 30.99 -14.63 -20.65
C ASN A 575 30.62 -14.91 -19.21
N PHE A 576 29.46 -14.43 -18.77
CA PHE A 576 28.99 -14.63 -17.40
C PHE A 576 27.47 -14.70 -17.32
N GLU A 577 26.98 -15.24 -16.21
CA GLU A 577 25.56 -15.41 -15.97
C GLU A 577 25.11 -14.58 -14.76
N ARG A 578 23.88 -14.09 -14.80
CA ARG A 578 23.19 -13.43 -13.68
C ARG A 578 21.81 -14.03 -13.55
N LYS A 579 21.45 -14.54 -12.38
CA LYS A 579 20.12 -15.13 -12.15
C LYS A 579 19.17 -14.06 -11.64
N SER A 580 17.89 -14.20 -11.96
CA SER A 580 16.84 -13.27 -11.53
C SER A 580 16.69 -13.18 -10.00
N HIS A 581 17.15 -14.19 -9.24
CA HIS A 581 17.13 -14.17 -7.78
C HIS A 581 18.38 -13.55 -7.15
N ASP A 582 19.46 -13.35 -7.90
CA ASP A 582 20.71 -12.78 -7.36
C ASP A 582 20.58 -11.26 -7.07
N VAL A 583 19.45 -10.64 -7.44
CA VAL A 583 19.14 -9.22 -7.21
C VAL A 583 19.20 -8.88 -5.72
N ASP A 584 19.84 -7.75 -5.42
CA ASP A 584 20.06 -7.24 -4.07
C ASP A 584 18.74 -6.99 -3.32
N GLY A 585 18.58 -7.67 -2.20
CA GLY A 585 17.37 -7.60 -1.38
C GLY A 585 17.32 -8.73 -0.36
N PRO A 586 16.28 -8.76 0.51
CA PRO A 586 16.02 -9.93 1.32
C PRO A 586 15.77 -11.10 0.37
N GLN A 587 16.62 -12.13 0.48
CA GLN A 587 16.55 -13.30 -0.40
C GLN A 587 15.31 -14.17 -0.12
N HIS A 588 14.74 -14.00 1.07
CA HIS A 588 13.59 -14.77 1.52
C HIS A 588 12.35 -13.90 1.58
N GLU A 589 11.24 -14.54 1.27
CA GLU A 589 9.92 -14.00 1.53
C GLU A 589 9.69 -13.69 3.02
N TYR A 590 8.84 -12.70 3.29
CA TYR A 590 8.44 -12.34 4.64
C TYR A 590 7.77 -13.54 5.34
N MET A 591 8.43 -14.05 6.38
CA MET A 591 7.90 -15.13 7.22
C MET A 591 6.73 -14.62 8.06
N THR A 592 5.59 -15.31 8.06
CA THR A 592 4.42 -14.91 8.85
C THR A 592 4.73 -14.81 10.36
N GLY A 593 4.01 -13.93 11.06
CA GLY A 593 4.22 -13.62 12.47
C GLY A 593 4.17 -14.84 13.40
N ASP A 594 3.27 -15.80 13.15
CA ASP A 594 3.16 -17.06 13.89
C ASP A 594 4.44 -17.89 13.79
N ARG A 595 4.98 -18.06 12.57
CA ARG A 595 6.20 -18.81 12.32
C ARG A 595 7.42 -18.12 12.93
N PHE A 596 7.49 -16.79 12.81
CA PHE A 596 8.58 -16.02 13.39
C PHE A 596 8.57 -16.07 14.91
N TYR A 597 7.39 -15.88 15.53
CA TYR A 597 7.24 -15.92 16.98
C TYR A 597 7.61 -17.30 17.52
N LYS A 598 7.18 -18.38 16.87
CA LYS A 598 7.60 -19.75 17.23
C LYS A 598 9.12 -19.91 17.18
N LYS A 599 9.76 -19.56 16.05
CA LYS A 599 11.22 -19.65 15.91
C LYS A 599 11.96 -18.84 16.97
N MET A 600 11.45 -17.66 17.31
CA MET A 600 12.00 -16.82 18.37
C MET A 600 11.89 -17.50 19.74
N MET A 601 10.74 -18.08 20.08
CA MET A 601 10.54 -18.79 21.35
C MET A 601 11.42 -20.03 21.44
N ASP A 602 11.51 -20.83 20.37
CA ASP A 602 12.41 -21.99 20.30
C ASP A 602 13.87 -21.55 20.52
N ALA A 603 14.30 -20.47 19.87
CA ALA A 603 15.65 -19.89 20.01
C ALA A 603 15.96 -19.37 21.43
N MET A 604 14.96 -18.99 22.22
CA MET A 604 15.15 -18.59 23.62
C MET A 604 15.46 -19.80 24.52
N HIS A 605 15.00 -21.00 24.14
CA HIS A 605 15.19 -22.24 24.89
C HIS A 605 16.35 -23.10 24.36
N SER A 606 16.78 -22.91 23.10
CA SER A 606 17.94 -23.59 22.51
C SER A 606 19.27 -22.89 22.81
N LYS A 607 20.38 -23.62 22.58
CA LYS A 607 21.73 -23.02 22.53
C LYS A 607 22.02 -22.33 21.20
N GLU A 608 21.29 -22.70 20.14
CA GLU A 608 21.33 -22.05 18.84
C GLU A 608 20.48 -20.77 18.91
N GLY A 609 21.09 -19.63 18.59
CA GLY A 609 20.40 -18.33 18.56
C GLY A 609 19.59 -18.14 17.28
N MET A 610 19.00 -16.96 17.10
CA MET A 610 18.33 -16.55 15.86
C MET A 610 19.19 -15.58 15.06
N HIS A 611 18.97 -15.54 13.75
CA HIS A 611 19.58 -14.56 12.86
C HIS A 611 18.54 -13.54 12.42
N PHE A 612 18.83 -12.26 12.62
CA PHE A 612 17.98 -11.18 12.12
C PHE A 612 18.58 -10.61 10.83
N ASN A 613 17.75 -10.46 9.80
CA ASN A 613 18.13 -9.83 8.55
C ASN A 613 18.34 -8.33 8.79
N LYS A 614 19.43 -7.77 8.25
CA LYS A 614 19.65 -6.32 8.29
C LYS A 614 18.66 -5.56 7.41
N GLN A 615 18.30 -6.16 6.27
CA GLN A 615 17.24 -5.68 5.41
C GLN A 615 15.92 -6.41 5.73
N MET A 616 14.89 -5.66 6.11
CA MET A 616 13.59 -6.22 6.50
C MET A 616 12.60 -6.25 5.34
N TRP A 617 12.66 -5.26 4.44
CA TRP A 617 11.73 -5.13 3.31
C TRP A 617 12.45 -4.74 2.01
N SER A 618 11.81 -5.06 0.88
CA SER A 618 12.15 -4.63 -0.47
C SER A 618 10.88 -4.56 -1.31
N PHE A 619 11.00 -4.09 -2.56
CA PHE A 619 9.97 -4.31 -3.55
C PHE A 619 9.67 -5.82 -3.66
N PRO A 620 8.40 -6.25 -3.81
CA PRO A 620 8.06 -7.67 -3.88
C PRO A 620 8.73 -8.37 -5.07
N LYS A 621 9.65 -9.30 -4.79
CA LYS A 621 10.43 -9.99 -5.84
C LYS A 621 9.52 -10.77 -6.80
N TYR A 622 8.41 -11.35 -6.35
CA TYR A 622 7.45 -12.04 -7.22
C TYR A 622 6.76 -11.12 -8.24
N MET A 623 6.84 -9.79 -8.06
CA MET A 623 6.31 -8.79 -8.99
C MET A 623 7.38 -8.20 -9.92
N THR A 624 8.59 -8.78 -9.99
CA THR A 624 9.67 -8.29 -10.87
C THR A 624 9.22 -8.17 -12.32
N LEU A 625 8.45 -9.14 -12.82
CA LEU A 625 7.89 -9.11 -14.17
C LEU A 625 6.42 -8.67 -14.15
N PRO A 626 5.96 -7.89 -15.15
CA PRO A 626 4.54 -7.65 -15.36
C PRO A 626 3.83 -8.90 -15.87
N LYS A 627 2.50 -8.98 -15.73
CA LYS A 627 1.72 -10.11 -16.23
C LYS A 627 1.95 -10.29 -17.74
N GLY A 628 2.30 -11.50 -18.16
CA GLY A 628 2.46 -11.82 -19.59
C GLY A 628 1.14 -12.07 -20.32
N SER A 629 1.22 -12.54 -21.55
CA SER A 629 0.08 -13.13 -22.28
C SER A 629 0.36 -14.61 -22.59
N VAL A 630 -0.67 -15.39 -22.92
CA VAL A 630 -0.47 -16.81 -23.27
C VAL A 630 0.45 -16.97 -24.48
N ASP A 631 0.33 -16.07 -25.46
CA ASP A 631 1.13 -16.06 -26.69
C ASP A 631 2.48 -15.35 -26.55
N GLY A 632 2.75 -14.74 -25.39
CA GLY A 632 3.93 -13.92 -25.13
C GLY A 632 3.68 -12.44 -25.43
N MET A 633 3.69 -11.61 -24.39
CA MET A 633 3.57 -10.15 -24.50
C MET A 633 4.96 -9.57 -24.76
N ARG A 634 5.10 -8.74 -25.81
CA ARG A 634 6.40 -8.14 -26.16
C ARG A 634 6.75 -6.99 -25.22
N PHE A 635 7.96 -7.04 -24.67
CA PHE A 635 8.59 -5.98 -23.87
C PHE A 635 10.01 -5.72 -24.37
N LYS A 636 10.65 -4.66 -23.87
CA LYS A 636 12.03 -4.31 -24.23
C LYS A 636 12.89 -4.27 -22.97
N LEU A 637 13.96 -5.07 -22.95
CA LEU A 637 15.03 -4.97 -21.97
C LEU A 637 16.08 -3.97 -22.45
N PHE A 638 16.58 -3.19 -21.51
CA PHE A 638 17.67 -2.24 -21.71
C PHE A 638 18.80 -2.55 -20.73
N PHE A 639 19.99 -2.76 -21.28
CA PHE A 639 21.21 -3.06 -20.54
C PHE A 639 22.22 -1.94 -20.74
N TYR A 640 22.85 -1.56 -19.65
CA TYR A 640 23.85 -0.50 -19.67
C TYR A 640 25.00 -0.83 -18.73
N ILE A 641 26.23 -0.77 -19.25
CA ILE A 641 27.45 -0.93 -18.47
C ILE A 641 28.11 0.43 -18.28
N SER A 642 28.36 0.82 -17.04
CA SER A 642 29.18 2.00 -16.72
C SER A 642 30.49 1.61 -16.05
N SER A 643 31.47 2.51 -16.11
CA SER A 643 32.67 2.40 -15.28
C SER A 643 32.29 2.34 -13.81
N PHE A 644 33.04 1.55 -13.04
CA PHE A 644 32.89 1.52 -11.59
C PHE A 644 33.33 2.85 -10.97
N GLU A 645 32.45 3.39 -10.13
CA GLU A 645 32.78 4.45 -9.17
C GLU A 645 32.64 3.85 -7.77
N GLU A 646 33.55 4.18 -6.85
CA GLU A 646 33.52 3.63 -5.50
C GLU A 646 32.20 4.00 -4.81
N GLY A 647 31.36 2.98 -4.62
CA GLY A 647 30.03 3.15 -4.08
C GLY A 647 30.06 3.54 -2.61
N LYS A 648 29.16 4.43 -2.21
CA LYS A 648 28.92 4.75 -0.80
C LYS A 648 27.81 3.87 -0.26
N ALA A 649 28.12 3.14 0.80
CA ALA A 649 27.11 2.42 1.56
C ALA A 649 26.19 3.40 2.29
N MET A 650 24.89 3.20 2.11
CA MET A 650 23.84 4.02 2.70
C MET A 650 22.91 3.13 3.52
N GLU A 651 22.88 3.34 4.83
CA GLU A 651 21.93 2.64 5.70
C GLU A 651 20.56 3.32 5.59
N LEU A 652 19.58 2.60 5.06
CA LEU A 652 18.19 3.03 5.01
C LEU A 652 17.39 2.31 6.09
N PRO A 653 16.61 3.03 6.93
CA PRO A 653 15.68 2.40 7.86
C PRO A 653 14.81 1.40 7.11
N ILE A 654 14.59 0.21 7.68
CA ILE A 654 13.78 -0.88 7.11
C ILE A 654 14.41 -1.59 5.89
N PHE A 655 15.00 -0.83 4.97
CA PHE A 655 15.56 -1.33 3.71
C PHE A 655 17.02 -1.77 3.79
N GLY A 656 17.67 -1.57 4.95
CA GLY A 656 19.04 -2.00 5.20
C GLY A 656 20.07 -1.17 4.43
N GLN A 657 21.27 -1.72 4.30
CA GLN A 657 22.37 -1.08 3.61
C GLN A 657 22.18 -1.19 2.09
N ARG A 658 22.22 -0.06 1.38
CA ARG A 658 22.20 0.03 -0.08
C ARG A 658 23.48 0.64 -0.59
N MET A 659 24.02 0.12 -1.69
CA MET A 659 25.16 0.72 -2.37
C MET A 659 24.69 1.84 -3.30
N TYR A 660 25.34 3.00 -3.22
CA TYR A 660 25.11 4.12 -4.12
C TYR A 660 26.38 4.41 -4.92
N TYR A 661 26.35 4.16 -6.22
CA TYR A 661 27.51 4.23 -7.12
C TYR A 661 27.78 5.62 -7.70
N GLY A 662 27.50 6.69 -6.95
CA GLY A 662 27.81 8.07 -7.35
C GLY A 662 26.90 8.66 -8.44
N LYS A 663 26.23 7.82 -9.25
CA LYS A 663 25.32 8.24 -10.31
C LYS A 663 23.90 8.51 -9.79
N PRO A 664 23.17 9.46 -10.40
CA PRO A 664 21.77 9.70 -10.06
C PRO A 664 20.91 8.43 -10.18
N PHE A 665 19.87 8.33 -9.36
CA PHE A 665 18.89 7.27 -9.51
C PHE A 665 18.27 7.26 -10.92
N ASN A 666 18.06 6.05 -11.49
CA ASN A 666 17.68 5.79 -12.89
C ASN A 666 18.72 6.12 -13.97
N PHE A 667 19.96 6.48 -13.61
CA PHE A 667 21.01 6.63 -14.61
C PHE A 667 21.14 5.38 -15.49
N PRO A 668 21.30 5.49 -16.83
CA PRO A 668 21.50 6.72 -17.60
C PRO A 668 20.20 7.33 -18.18
N ILE A 669 19.05 6.79 -17.84
CA ILE A 669 17.74 7.18 -18.40
C ILE A 669 16.91 8.02 -17.42
N ASP A 670 17.55 8.78 -16.53
CA ASP A 670 16.88 9.68 -15.61
C ASP A 670 16.46 11.01 -16.26
N ARG A 671 16.86 11.25 -17.51
CA ARG A 671 16.57 12.45 -18.32
C ARG A 671 16.67 12.18 -19.83
N PRO A 672 16.20 13.09 -20.71
CA PRO A 672 16.26 12.91 -22.17
C PRO A 672 17.69 12.80 -22.74
N MET A 673 17.90 11.90 -23.70
CA MET A 673 19.22 11.60 -24.31
C MET A 673 19.37 12.17 -25.73
N TYR A 674 20.57 12.06 -26.29
CA TYR A 674 20.86 12.36 -27.71
C TYR A 674 20.74 11.10 -28.59
N PRO A 675 20.47 11.24 -29.91
CA PRO A 675 20.34 10.09 -30.82
C PRO A 675 21.59 9.19 -30.89
N TRP A 676 22.79 9.74 -30.72
CA TRP A 676 24.02 8.94 -30.75
C TRP A 676 24.15 7.98 -29.55
N PHE A 677 23.30 8.08 -28.54
CA PHE A 677 23.29 7.18 -27.37
C PHE A 677 23.21 5.70 -27.76
N PHE A 678 22.43 5.37 -28.79
CA PHE A 678 22.27 4.00 -29.28
C PHE A 678 23.49 3.44 -30.02
N SER A 679 24.46 4.30 -30.35
CA SER A 679 25.70 3.88 -31.00
C SER A 679 26.81 3.51 -30.00
N LEU A 680 26.56 3.70 -28.70
CA LEU A 680 27.54 3.36 -27.66
C LEU A 680 27.66 1.84 -27.52
N GLY A 681 28.89 1.33 -27.48
CA GLY A 681 29.15 -0.11 -27.33
C GLY A 681 28.65 -0.67 -25.99
N ASN A 682 28.60 0.15 -24.95
CA ASN A 682 28.17 -0.23 -23.60
C ASN A 682 26.65 -0.11 -23.35
N VAL A 683 25.86 0.02 -24.43
CA VAL A 683 24.39 0.06 -24.44
C VAL A 683 23.87 -1.12 -25.25
N PHE A 684 22.83 -1.80 -24.76
CA PHE A 684 22.18 -2.89 -25.51
C PHE A 684 20.67 -2.92 -25.24
N PHE A 685 19.88 -3.03 -26.31
CA PHE A 685 18.42 -3.21 -26.24
C PHE A 685 18.04 -4.57 -26.80
N LYS A 686 17.09 -5.24 -26.14
CA LYS A 686 16.59 -6.54 -26.59
C LYS A 686 15.09 -6.65 -26.39
N ASP A 687 14.39 -6.99 -27.47
CA ASP A 687 12.99 -7.39 -27.37
C ASP A 687 12.89 -8.76 -26.71
N VAL A 688 11.96 -8.88 -25.77
CA VAL A 688 11.67 -10.11 -25.04
C VAL A 688 10.17 -10.37 -25.00
N PHE A 689 9.79 -11.62 -24.79
CA PHE A 689 8.39 -12.03 -24.68
C PHE A 689 8.13 -12.59 -23.30
N ILE A 690 7.18 -12.01 -22.59
CA ILE A 690 6.73 -12.47 -21.27
C ILE A 690 5.45 -13.28 -21.47
N TYR A 691 5.55 -14.57 -21.18
CA TYR A 691 4.45 -15.52 -21.27
C TYR A 691 3.69 -15.60 -19.95
N HIS A 692 2.41 -15.94 -20.00
CA HIS A 692 1.60 -16.19 -18.82
C HIS A 692 1.00 -17.59 -18.88
N GLN A 693 1.14 -18.35 -17.79
CA GLN A 693 0.52 -19.66 -17.69
C GLN A 693 -0.97 -19.49 -17.38
N PRO A 694 -1.89 -19.97 -18.26
CA PRO A 694 -3.32 -19.89 -17.98
C PRO A 694 -3.66 -20.72 -16.75
N GLU A 695 -4.50 -20.20 -15.87
CA GLU A 695 -4.91 -20.92 -14.67
C GLU A 695 -5.86 -22.06 -15.04
N GLN A 696 -5.51 -23.32 -14.74
CA GLN A 696 -6.48 -24.41 -14.76
C GLN A 696 -7.42 -24.37 -13.54
N GLU A 697 -7.05 -23.65 -12.47
CA GLU A 697 -7.76 -23.66 -11.18
C GLU A 697 -8.49 -22.36 -10.81
N MET A 698 -8.05 -21.16 -11.25
CA MET A 698 -8.85 -19.93 -11.01
C MET A 698 -10.21 -19.98 -11.71
N ILE A 699 -10.30 -20.68 -12.85
CA ILE A 699 -11.52 -20.86 -13.63
C ILE A 699 -12.61 -21.60 -12.82
N GLY A 700 -12.24 -22.44 -11.84
CA GLY A 700 -13.20 -23.11 -10.97
C GLY A 700 -13.86 -22.19 -9.94
N TYR A 701 -13.13 -21.17 -9.47
CA TYR A 701 -13.57 -20.28 -8.39
C TYR A 701 -14.25 -19.01 -8.90
N HIS A 702 -13.74 -18.40 -9.98
CA HIS A 702 -14.45 -17.31 -10.65
C HIS A 702 -15.79 -17.78 -11.22
N ASN A 703 -15.87 -19.00 -11.78
CA ASN A 703 -17.12 -19.47 -12.39
C ASN A 703 -18.29 -19.60 -11.41
N MET A 704 -18.10 -19.79 -10.10
CA MET A 704 -19.26 -19.85 -9.20
C MET A 704 -19.95 -18.49 -9.04
N ASN A 705 -19.21 -17.39 -8.99
CA ASN A 705 -19.77 -16.04 -8.96
C ASN A 705 -20.20 -15.56 -10.36
N THR A 706 -19.42 -15.87 -11.40
CA THR A 706 -19.79 -15.52 -12.78
C THR A 706 -21.00 -16.33 -13.26
N MET A 707 -21.22 -17.56 -12.79
CA MET A 707 -22.48 -18.31 -13.07
C MET A 707 -23.69 -17.70 -12.36
N MET A 708 -23.53 -17.11 -11.16
CA MET A 708 -24.61 -16.33 -10.53
C MET A 708 -24.87 -15.01 -11.29
N HIS A 709 -23.83 -14.35 -11.78
CA HIS A 709 -23.99 -13.10 -12.53
C HIS A 709 -24.53 -13.33 -13.96
N ASN A 710 -24.06 -14.37 -14.65
CA ASN A 710 -24.55 -14.78 -15.97
C ASN A 710 -25.94 -15.40 -15.89
N SER A 711 -26.31 -16.12 -14.82
CA SER A 711 -27.70 -16.56 -14.65
C SER A 711 -28.66 -15.39 -14.41
N MET A 712 -28.22 -14.29 -13.78
CA MET A 712 -28.98 -13.05 -13.70
C MET A 712 -29.05 -12.32 -15.06
N GLN A 713 -27.95 -12.25 -15.82
CA GLN A 713 -27.95 -11.63 -17.17
C GLN A 713 -28.74 -12.45 -18.20
N ASP A 714 -28.58 -13.77 -18.24
CA ASP A 714 -29.34 -14.65 -19.13
C ASP A 714 -30.84 -14.62 -18.78
N SER A 715 -31.21 -14.44 -17.51
CA SER A 715 -32.62 -14.21 -17.13
C SER A 715 -33.18 -12.87 -17.64
N MET A 716 -32.33 -11.84 -17.77
CA MET A 716 -32.74 -10.54 -18.32
C MET A 716 -32.78 -10.54 -19.86
N TYR A 717 -31.88 -11.28 -20.53
CA TYR A 717 -31.75 -11.26 -22.00
C TYR A 717 -32.50 -12.38 -22.73
N THR A 718 -32.97 -13.44 -22.06
CA THR A 718 -33.78 -14.52 -22.69
C THR A 718 -35.29 -14.32 -22.60
N SER A 719 -35.78 -13.24 -21.98
CA SER A 719 -37.21 -12.91 -22.02
C SER A 719 -37.59 -12.40 -23.43
N LYS A 720 -38.24 -13.25 -24.22
CA LYS A 720 -38.77 -12.90 -25.55
C LYS A 720 -39.65 -11.64 -25.47
N PRO A 721 -39.63 -10.75 -26.48
CA PRO A 721 -40.34 -9.45 -26.44
C PRO A 721 -41.87 -9.51 -26.30
N ASN A 722 -42.48 -10.70 -26.37
CA ASN A 722 -43.93 -10.84 -26.42
C ASN A 722 -44.60 -11.01 -25.05
N MET A 723 -43.86 -11.09 -23.93
CA MET A 723 -44.47 -11.20 -22.59
C MET A 723 -44.76 -9.85 -21.90
N MET A 724 -44.22 -8.74 -22.40
CA MET A 724 -44.54 -7.40 -21.86
C MET A 724 -45.95 -6.92 -22.24
N HIS A 725 -46.52 -7.39 -23.35
CA HIS A 725 -47.83 -6.93 -23.80
C HIS A 725 -48.99 -7.58 -23.02
N ASP A 726 -48.85 -8.84 -22.61
CA ASP A 726 -49.86 -9.56 -21.82
C ASP A 726 -49.77 -9.21 -20.32
N SER A 727 -48.57 -8.98 -19.78
CA SER A 727 -48.39 -8.59 -18.38
C SER A 727 -48.90 -7.18 -18.07
N MET A 728 -48.85 -6.25 -19.02
CA MET A 728 -49.49 -4.92 -18.88
C MET A 728 -51.02 -4.99 -18.95
N GLN A 729 -51.61 -5.92 -19.71
CA GLN A 729 -53.06 -6.13 -19.72
C GLN A 729 -53.56 -6.78 -18.43
N ASP A 730 -52.80 -7.71 -17.85
CA ASP A 730 -53.13 -8.32 -16.55
C ASP A 730 -52.92 -7.35 -15.38
N TYR A 731 -51.87 -6.52 -15.39
CA TYR A 731 -51.72 -5.43 -14.41
C TYR A 731 -52.88 -4.42 -14.51
N GLY A 732 -53.32 -4.12 -15.74
CA GLY A 732 -54.50 -3.28 -16.00
C GLY A 732 -55.81 -3.89 -15.48
N LYS A 733 -55.97 -5.22 -15.52
CA LYS A 733 -57.12 -5.94 -14.95
C LYS A 733 -57.08 -5.98 -13.42
N VAL A 734 -55.91 -6.22 -12.81
CA VAL A 734 -55.73 -6.26 -11.35
C VAL A 734 -55.96 -4.87 -10.73
N MET A 735 -55.51 -3.80 -11.40
CA MET A 735 -55.78 -2.43 -10.96
C MET A 735 -57.26 -2.02 -11.10
N ARG A 736 -57.98 -2.52 -12.13
CA ARG A 736 -59.44 -2.32 -12.24
C ARG A 736 -60.22 -3.11 -11.19
N MET A 737 -59.86 -4.37 -10.93
CA MET A 737 -60.48 -5.18 -9.85
C MET A 737 -60.27 -4.58 -8.46
N ASN A 738 -59.11 -3.98 -8.18
CA ASN A 738 -58.85 -3.32 -6.90
C ASN A 738 -59.57 -1.96 -6.78
N ARG A 739 -59.73 -1.21 -7.88
CA ARG A 739 -60.53 0.02 -7.89
C ARG A 739 -62.01 -0.26 -7.68
N ASP A 740 -62.57 -1.29 -8.32
CA ASP A 740 -63.98 -1.64 -8.17
C ASP A 740 -64.28 -2.21 -6.78
N ARG A 741 -63.35 -2.99 -6.18
CA ARG A 741 -63.44 -3.40 -4.76
C ARG A 741 -63.37 -2.22 -3.80
N TYR A 742 -62.50 -1.25 -4.05
CA TYR A 742 -62.36 -0.06 -3.23
C TYR A 742 -63.59 0.85 -3.33
N MET A 743 -64.18 1.02 -4.52
CA MET A 743 -65.41 1.78 -4.73
C MET A 743 -66.64 1.10 -4.12
N LYS A 744 -66.69 -0.25 -4.12
CA LYS A 744 -67.73 -1.02 -3.43
C LYS A 744 -67.61 -0.90 -1.91
N MET A 745 -66.39 -0.93 -1.38
CA MET A 745 -66.11 -0.73 0.05
C MET A 745 -66.46 0.69 0.53
N MET A 746 -66.33 1.70 -0.34
CA MET A 746 -66.71 3.10 -0.05
C MET A 746 -68.22 3.37 -0.20
N GLN A 747 -68.96 2.53 -0.91
CA GLN A 747 -70.43 2.58 -0.97
C GLN A 747 -71.09 1.94 0.27
N ASP A 748 -70.40 1.01 0.93
CA ASP A 748 -70.89 0.33 2.14
C ASP A 748 -70.67 1.15 3.45
N ILE A 749 -69.95 2.28 3.39
CA ILE A 749 -69.76 3.20 4.52
C ILE A 749 -70.73 4.39 4.42
N LYS A 750 -72.04 4.13 4.49
CA LYS A 750 -73.06 5.11 4.87
C LYS A 750 -74.23 4.43 5.57
N LYS A 751 -74.17 4.39 6.91
CA LYS A 751 -75.24 4.66 7.91
C LYS A 751 -74.91 3.95 9.23
N PRO A 752 -74.91 4.68 10.36
CA PRO A 752 -75.39 4.12 11.62
C PRO A 752 -76.67 4.85 12.06
N SER A 753 -77.73 4.09 12.29
CA SER A 753 -78.94 4.57 12.99
C SER A 753 -78.84 4.23 14.49
N MET A 754 -78.88 5.30 15.30
CA MET A 754 -79.56 5.48 16.60
C MET A 754 -79.51 4.45 17.74
N MET A 755 -79.41 5.03 18.95
CA MET A 755 -79.75 4.56 20.31
C MET A 755 -78.76 3.60 20.96
N ASP A 756 -78.35 3.70 22.23
CA ASP A 756 -78.53 4.63 23.37
C ASP A 756 -77.47 4.23 24.40
N MET A 757 -77.00 5.16 25.27
CA MET A 757 -76.63 4.99 26.71
C MET A 757 -75.56 5.99 27.23
N PRO A 758 -75.53 6.29 28.55
CA PRO A 758 -75.60 7.66 29.09
C PRO A 758 -74.30 8.26 29.69
N GLU A 759 -74.49 9.47 30.23
CA GLU A 759 -73.59 10.55 30.64
C GLU A 759 -72.59 10.34 31.82
N HIS A 760 -71.67 11.32 31.90
CA HIS A 760 -70.79 11.78 32.99
C HIS A 760 -69.45 11.03 33.18
N SER A 761 -68.28 11.64 33.38
CA SER A 761 -67.86 13.03 33.69
C SER A 761 -66.32 13.19 33.64
N SER A 762 -65.82 14.37 33.18
CA SER A 762 -64.61 15.15 33.64
C SER A 762 -63.21 14.48 33.67
N MET A 763 -62.04 15.10 33.44
CA MET A 763 -61.56 16.49 33.30
C MET A 763 -60.05 16.43 32.90
N THR A 764 -59.57 17.39 32.08
CA THR A 764 -58.22 18.07 32.07
C THR A 764 -56.91 17.26 32.16
N MET A 765 -55.83 17.54 31.40
CA MET A 765 -55.14 18.83 31.21
C MET A 765 -54.39 18.91 29.86
N LYS A 766 -54.35 20.12 29.29
CA LYS A 766 -53.50 20.57 28.19
C LYS A 766 -52.09 20.93 28.70
N THR A 767 -51.08 20.81 27.84
CA THR A 767 -50.31 21.96 27.33
C THR A 767 -49.39 21.56 26.18
N ASP A 768 -49.66 22.15 25.01
CA ASP A 768 -48.85 22.21 23.79
C ASP A 768 -47.60 23.10 23.96
N TYR A 769 -46.62 23.01 23.04
CA TYR A 769 -46.29 24.15 22.18
C TYR A 769 -45.50 23.74 20.93
N THR A 770 -46.07 24.10 19.79
CA THR A 770 -45.68 23.88 18.40
C THR A 770 -44.83 25.03 17.84
N MET A 771 -43.98 24.72 16.86
CA MET A 771 -43.45 25.67 15.87
C MET A 771 -44.43 25.80 14.70
N GLU A 772 -44.79 27.02 14.30
CA GLU A 772 -45.26 27.36 12.93
C GLU A 772 -44.98 28.85 12.68
N ARG A 773 -44.13 29.19 11.69
CA ARG A 773 -44.39 29.43 10.25
C ARG A 773 -44.63 30.91 9.92
N MET A 774 -43.81 31.35 8.96
CA MET A 774 -43.87 32.60 8.22
C MET A 774 -45.22 32.86 7.56
N ARG A 775 -45.64 34.14 7.51
CA ARG A 775 -46.28 34.74 6.34
C ARG A 775 -46.15 36.26 6.35
N ASP A 776 -45.70 36.78 5.22
CA ASP A 776 -45.55 38.18 4.85
C ASP A 776 -46.84 39.00 4.99
N HIS A 777 -46.70 40.29 5.31
CA HIS A 777 -47.42 41.39 4.64
C HIS A 777 -46.69 42.72 4.83
N ASN A 778 -46.39 43.38 3.70
CA ASN A 778 -45.89 44.75 3.56
C ASN A 778 -46.93 45.78 4.04
N MET A 779 -46.48 46.87 4.68
CA MET A 779 -46.52 48.26 4.17
C MET A 779 -46.54 49.33 5.28
N MET A 780 -45.70 50.36 5.07
CA MET A 780 -45.82 51.77 5.51
C MET A 780 -45.69 52.05 7.02
N HIS A 781 -45.08 53.12 7.52
CA HIS A 781 -44.71 54.43 6.97
C HIS A 781 -43.69 55.11 7.92
N VAL A 782 -42.84 55.97 7.33
CA VAL A 782 -41.92 56.99 7.90
C VAL A 782 -40.59 56.52 8.48
#